data_AF-A0A9J6BJM6-F1
#
_entry.id   AF-A0A9J6BJM6-F1
#
_cell.length_a   1.000
_cell.length_b   1.000
_cell.length_c   1.000
_cell.angle_alpha   90.00
_cell.angle_beta   90.00
_cell.angle_gamma   90.00
#
_symmetry.space_group_name_H-M   'P 1'
#
loop_
_entity.id
_entity.type
_entity.pdbx_description
1 polymer ?
#
loop_
_entity_poly.entity_id
_entity_poly.type
_entity_poly.pdbx_seq_one_letter_code
_entity_poly.pdbx_strand_id
1 'polypeptide(L)'
;MNFKILILFLFFIELSFCKKFPIVVNTWDFTNATIKAFEVLNQKGKTVIDAVVEGCTICEEQQCDGSVGFGGSPNEEGETTLDAMVMDGKTMKVGAVGGLRYIKDAIAVARHVFQYTKHTLLVGDQATEFAVKMGFEKQNLSMTNINEFMDDWKNKSCQPNYWMNVLDSEHKCGPYEKNENIAGNEIKVTLVDNRNHDTIGMIAIDEDGNIAVGTSTNGLTYKLPGRVGDTPIVGSGGYADNKVGGAAATGDGDVMMRFSASFLAVELMRNGKTPQEAADLVIARIAEYFPDSIAAIVVLDKDGNYGSACQIFESFPISIYNSELDKVKIEETKCRQINEQITTTTGAAFRIYKFPIVVSTWDFTNSTIKAFEVLNQKGKTAIDAVVEGCAICEEQCEGSVGWGGSPNEEGETTLDAMVMDGKTMKVGAVGGLRFIKEAIAVARHVFQYTKHTLLVGDQATEFAVKMGFEKQNISMTNINEYMDDWKNKSCQPNNWINVHPDPSKNCGPYTKNENIADNEVKVNLIDEKNHDTIGIIAIDEDGNIAVGTSTNGMTYKIPGRVGDSPIPGSGGYADNKVGGAAATGDGDVMMRFSASFLAVELMRNGKTPQEAAELVIARIGEFYPESSAAIVVLDKDGNYGFACQFFSYFSISIYHPELDKVKIEETKCRQIGDPITTTTSAAFRIHFNSIILFFYYIFIRNDIIKGKELLIIKIE
;
A
#
# COMPACT_ATOMS: atom_id res chain seq x y z
N MET A 1 -8.30 -1.39 -59.54
CA MET A 1 -7.13 -1.74 -58.72
C MET A 1 -7.06 -0.76 -57.55
N ASN A 2 -7.48 -1.03 -56.32
CA ASN A 2 -8.32 -2.07 -55.75
C ASN A 2 -8.83 -1.57 -54.38
N PHE A 3 -10.05 -1.03 -54.30
CA PHE A 3 -10.73 -0.76 -53.03
C PHE A 3 -10.96 -2.07 -52.24
N LYS A 4 -11.10 -3.19 -52.97
CA LYS A 4 -11.10 -4.55 -52.40
C LYS A 4 -9.75 -5.01 -51.85
N ILE A 5 -8.62 -4.53 -52.39
CA ILE A 5 -7.29 -4.81 -51.79
C ILE A 5 -7.12 -3.93 -50.56
N LEU A 6 -7.55 -2.66 -50.57
CA LEU A 6 -7.45 -1.81 -49.38
C LEU A 6 -8.31 -2.35 -48.21
N ILE A 7 -9.52 -2.86 -48.50
CA ILE A 7 -10.35 -3.53 -47.50
C ILE A 7 -9.75 -4.87 -47.07
N LEU A 8 -9.18 -5.68 -47.98
CA LEU A 8 -8.43 -6.87 -47.57
C LEU A 8 -7.19 -6.51 -46.75
N PHE A 9 -6.49 -5.42 -47.07
CA PHE A 9 -5.30 -4.96 -46.35
C PHE A 9 -5.65 -4.42 -44.96
N LEU A 10 -6.78 -3.71 -44.82
CA LEU A 10 -7.32 -3.27 -43.54
C LEU A 10 -7.85 -4.46 -42.71
N PHE A 11 -8.47 -5.47 -43.34
CA PHE A 11 -8.83 -6.74 -42.68
C PHE A 11 -7.59 -7.54 -42.26
N PHE A 12 -6.52 -7.53 -43.06
CA PHE A 12 -5.25 -8.18 -42.71
C PHE A 12 -4.46 -7.42 -41.63
N ILE A 13 -4.60 -6.10 -41.53
CA ILE A 13 -4.00 -5.30 -40.45
C ILE A 13 -4.73 -5.55 -39.11
N GLU A 14 -6.04 -5.83 -39.12
CA GLU A 14 -6.76 -6.29 -37.91
C GLU A 14 -6.46 -7.75 -37.52
N LEU A 15 -5.91 -8.56 -38.44
CA LEU A 15 -5.67 -10.01 -38.25
C LEU A 15 -4.22 -10.38 -37.91
N SER A 16 -3.39 -9.45 -37.41
CA SER A 16 -2.00 -9.75 -37.04
C SER A 16 -1.49 -9.15 -35.73
N PHE A 17 -2.38 -8.70 -34.84
CA PHE A 17 -2.06 -8.71 -33.42
C PHE A 17 -2.36 -10.12 -32.90
N CYS A 18 -1.34 -10.98 -32.91
CA CYS A 18 -1.42 -12.25 -32.19
C CYS A 18 -1.63 -11.89 -30.71
N LYS A 19 -2.84 -12.11 -30.20
CA LYS A 19 -3.14 -11.86 -28.80
C LYS A 19 -2.41 -12.94 -28.01
N LYS A 20 -1.41 -12.56 -27.23
CA LYS A 20 -0.70 -13.44 -26.27
C LYS A 20 -1.60 -13.87 -25.10
N PHE A 21 -2.92 -13.86 -25.25
CA PHE A 21 -3.86 -14.14 -24.17
C PHE A 21 -4.48 -15.54 -24.32
N PRO A 22 -4.77 -16.23 -23.21
CA PRO A 22 -4.42 -15.85 -21.83
C PRO A 22 -2.89 -15.84 -21.60
N ILE A 23 -2.42 -15.09 -20.61
CA ILE A 23 -1.01 -15.06 -20.18
C ILE A 23 -0.91 -15.09 -18.65
N VAL A 24 0.08 -15.83 -18.15
CA VAL A 24 0.50 -15.84 -16.75
C VAL A 24 1.98 -15.55 -16.68
N VAL A 25 2.38 -14.68 -15.76
CA VAL A 25 3.77 -14.40 -15.41
C VAL A 25 3.90 -14.45 -13.89
N ASN A 26 4.90 -15.17 -13.37
CA ASN A 26 5.23 -15.12 -11.94
C ASN A 26 6.72 -15.02 -11.67
N THR A 27 7.03 -14.54 -10.47
CA THR A 27 8.37 -14.56 -9.88
C THR A 27 8.87 -16.00 -9.75
N TRP A 28 10.17 -16.19 -9.92
CA TRP A 28 10.88 -17.46 -9.76
C TRP A 28 10.52 -18.54 -10.79
N ASP A 29 11.24 -19.65 -10.75
CA ASP A 29 11.04 -20.82 -11.63
C ASP A 29 9.94 -21.77 -11.11
N PHE A 30 8.92 -21.23 -10.43
CA PHE A 30 7.79 -21.99 -9.90
C PHE A 30 6.82 -22.43 -11.01
N THR A 31 7.31 -23.23 -11.96
CA THR A 31 6.62 -23.57 -13.20
C THR A 31 5.28 -24.26 -12.99
N ASN A 32 5.14 -25.05 -11.91
CA ASN A 32 3.88 -25.75 -11.60
C ASN A 32 2.76 -24.76 -11.26
N ALA A 33 3.09 -23.67 -10.56
CA ALA A 33 2.15 -22.61 -10.26
C ALA A 33 1.69 -21.91 -11.55
N THR A 34 2.62 -21.59 -12.45
CA THR A 34 2.32 -20.99 -13.76
C THR A 34 1.42 -21.88 -14.61
N ILE A 35 1.73 -23.17 -14.69
CA ILE A 35 0.95 -24.17 -15.45
C ILE A 35 -0.48 -24.23 -14.91
N LYS A 36 -0.62 -24.37 -13.59
CA LYS A 36 -1.95 -24.45 -12.95
C LYS A 36 -2.79 -23.21 -13.22
N ALA A 37 -2.22 -22.02 -13.04
CA ALA A 37 -2.94 -20.78 -13.31
C ALA A 37 -3.39 -20.70 -14.77
N PHE A 38 -2.50 -21.05 -15.72
CA PHE A 38 -2.83 -21.07 -17.14
C PHE A 38 -3.93 -22.09 -17.47
N GLU A 39 -3.89 -23.30 -16.89
CA GLU A 39 -4.96 -24.29 -17.03
C GLU A 39 -6.30 -23.75 -16.54
N VAL A 40 -6.33 -23.02 -15.42
CA VAL A 40 -7.55 -22.43 -14.86
C VAL A 40 -8.10 -21.33 -15.76
N LEU A 41 -7.25 -20.50 -16.38
CA LEU A 41 -7.69 -19.49 -17.36
C LEU A 41 -8.40 -20.12 -18.57
N ASN A 42 -8.06 -21.35 -18.93
CA ASN A 42 -8.68 -22.08 -20.05
C ASN A 42 -9.95 -22.86 -19.65
N GLN A 43 -10.35 -22.83 -18.38
CA GLN A 43 -11.55 -23.52 -17.89
C GLN A 43 -12.79 -22.62 -18.00
N LYS A 44 -13.87 -23.18 -18.54
CA LYS A 44 -15.16 -22.47 -18.64
C LYS A 44 -15.70 -22.11 -17.25
N GLY A 45 -16.07 -20.84 -17.08
CA GLY A 45 -16.69 -20.33 -15.85
C GLY A 45 -15.69 -20.00 -14.74
N LYS A 46 -14.38 -20.09 -14.99
CA LYS A 46 -13.33 -19.61 -14.09
C LYS A 46 -12.95 -18.18 -14.45
N THR A 47 -12.55 -17.43 -13.43
CA THR A 47 -12.13 -16.03 -13.53
C THR A 47 -10.61 -15.90 -13.48
N VAL A 48 -10.06 -14.75 -13.86
CA VAL A 48 -8.64 -14.43 -13.66
C VAL A 48 -8.22 -14.50 -12.17
N ILE A 49 -9.15 -14.21 -11.25
CA ILE A 49 -8.95 -14.35 -9.80
C ILE A 49 -8.82 -15.83 -9.40
N ASP A 50 -9.62 -16.72 -9.99
CA ASP A 50 -9.45 -18.16 -9.76
C ASP A 50 -8.07 -18.64 -10.19
N ALA A 51 -7.56 -18.13 -11.32
CA ALA A 51 -6.27 -18.54 -11.85
C ALA A 51 -5.11 -18.17 -10.93
N VAL A 52 -5.04 -16.92 -10.46
CA VAL A 52 -3.97 -16.49 -9.55
C VAL A 52 -4.05 -17.19 -8.19
N VAL A 53 -5.26 -17.42 -7.66
CA VAL A 53 -5.44 -18.12 -6.38
C VAL A 53 -4.97 -19.57 -6.50
N GLU A 54 -5.44 -20.30 -7.51
CA GLU A 54 -5.05 -21.70 -7.71
C GLU A 54 -3.56 -21.87 -8.04
N GLY A 55 -2.98 -20.93 -8.80
CA GLY A 55 -1.55 -20.90 -9.06
C GLY A 55 -0.72 -20.71 -7.78
N CYS A 56 -1.06 -19.70 -6.96
CA CYS A 56 -0.39 -19.48 -5.68
C CYS A 56 -0.59 -20.64 -4.69
N THR A 57 -1.79 -21.24 -4.65
CA THR A 57 -2.07 -22.41 -3.80
C THR A 57 -1.15 -23.59 -4.11
N ILE A 58 -0.86 -23.87 -5.39
CA ILE A 58 0.11 -24.90 -5.76
C ILE A 58 1.48 -24.65 -5.12
N CYS A 59 1.88 -23.38 -5.04
CA CYS A 59 3.16 -23.02 -4.46
C CYS A 59 3.17 -23.10 -2.94
N GLU A 60 2.08 -22.72 -2.28
CA GLU A 60 1.87 -22.93 -0.83
C GLU A 60 1.88 -24.42 -0.45
N GLU A 61 1.25 -25.27 -1.26
CA GLU A 61 1.20 -26.72 -1.04
C GLU A 61 2.54 -27.40 -1.30
N GLN A 62 3.26 -27.00 -2.34
CA GLN A 62 4.57 -27.55 -2.71
C GLN A 62 5.70 -26.97 -1.86
N GLN A 63 5.41 -25.96 -1.04
CA GLN A 63 6.41 -25.20 -0.29
C GLN A 63 7.55 -24.77 -1.22
N CYS A 64 7.21 -24.09 -2.33
CA CYS A 64 8.19 -23.68 -3.34
C CYS A 64 9.42 -23.10 -2.63
N ASP A 65 10.58 -23.69 -2.91
CA ASP A 65 11.91 -23.43 -2.31
C ASP A 65 12.03 -23.39 -0.76
N GLY A 66 10.92 -23.51 -0.04
CA GLY A 66 10.84 -23.36 1.42
C GLY A 66 10.37 -21.98 1.90
N SER A 67 10.19 -20.99 1.02
CA SER A 67 9.80 -19.62 1.40
C SER A 67 8.31 -19.29 1.17
N VAL A 68 7.54 -20.20 0.57
CA VAL A 68 6.10 -20.03 0.32
C VAL A 68 5.31 -21.10 1.07
N GLY A 69 4.24 -20.70 1.75
CA GLY A 69 3.41 -21.63 2.53
C GLY A 69 4.03 -22.08 3.85
N PHE A 70 3.44 -23.11 4.45
CA PHE A 70 3.84 -23.61 5.78
C PHE A 70 5.24 -24.24 5.78
N GLY A 71 5.78 -24.54 6.96
CA GLY A 71 6.99 -25.36 7.13
C GLY A 71 8.31 -24.68 6.77
N GLY A 72 8.34 -23.34 6.68
CA GLY A 72 9.53 -22.55 6.38
C GLY A 72 9.57 -21.22 7.13
N SER A 73 10.71 -20.53 7.05
CA SER A 73 10.97 -19.19 7.61
C SER A 73 10.33 -18.89 8.98
N PRO A 74 10.62 -19.68 10.03
CA PRO A 74 10.10 -19.38 11.36
C PRO A 74 10.62 -18.04 11.86
N ASN A 75 9.83 -17.35 12.71
CA ASN A 75 10.26 -16.17 13.44
C ASN A 75 11.32 -16.52 14.50
N GLU A 76 11.86 -15.52 15.21
CA GLU A 76 12.87 -15.74 16.28
C GLU A 76 12.37 -16.61 17.47
N GLU A 77 11.08 -16.87 17.56
CA GLU A 77 10.46 -17.76 18.55
C GLU A 77 10.16 -19.17 17.99
N GLY A 78 10.48 -19.41 16.72
CA GLY A 78 10.32 -20.71 16.06
C GLY A 78 8.97 -20.92 15.36
N GLU A 79 8.13 -19.89 15.24
CA GLU A 79 6.81 -19.98 14.62
C GLU A 79 6.79 -19.46 13.18
N THR A 80 6.20 -20.24 12.28
CA THR A 80 5.92 -19.83 10.89
C THR A 80 4.58 -19.08 10.82
N THR A 81 4.59 -17.89 10.20
CA THR A 81 3.39 -17.10 9.87
C THR A 81 3.36 -16.76 8.39
N LEU A 82 2.17 -16.68 7.81
CA LEU A 82 1.99 -16.51 6.36
C LEU A 82 1.39 -15.15 6.00
N ASP A 83 1.83 -14.61 4.87
CA ASP A 83 1.36 -13.37 4.28
C ASP A 83 0.84 -13.66 2.86
N ALA A 84 -0.35 -13.18 2.50
CA ALA A 84 -0.89 -13.36 1.14
C ALA A 84 -1.90 -12.26 0.76
N MET A 85 -2.00 -11.95 -0.54
CA MET A 85 -3.10 -11.12 -1.07
C MET A 85 -3.55 -11.54 -2.46
N VAL A 86 -4.77 -11.17 -2.81
CA VAL A 86 -5.31 -11.22 -4.18
C VAL A 86 -5.99 -9.90 -4.52
N MET A 87 -5.78 -9.41 -5.73
CA MET A 87 -6.36 -8.18 -6.25
C MET A 87 -6.94 -8.36 -7.65
N ASP A 88 -8.13 -7.81 -7.86
CA ASP A 88 -8.78 -7.68 -9.17
C ASP A 88 -8.53 -6.30 -9.76
N GLY A 89 -7.83 -6.24 -10.90
CA GLY A 89 -7.53 -4.98 -11.60
C GLY A 89 -8.74 -4.34 -12.27
N LYS A 90 -9.88 -5.03 -12.39
CA LYS A 90 -11.12 -4.48 -12.93
C LYS A 90 -11.87 -3.63 -11.91
N THR A 91 -12.01 -4.16 -10.70
CA THR A 91 -12.79 -3.54 -9.61
C THR A 91 -11.92 -2.81 -8.60
N MET A 92 -10.60 -2.98 -8.67
CA MET A 92 -9.63 -2.56 -7.66
C MET A 92 -9.85 -3.22 -6.29
N LYS A 93 -10.71 -4.25 -6.20
CA LYS A 93 -11.00 -4.95 -4.95
C LYS A 93 -9.81 -5.83 -4.56
N VAL A 94 -9.54 -5.89 -3.27
CA VAL A 94 -8.42 -6.64 -2.69
C VAL A 94 -8.91 -7.40 -1.47
N GLY A 95 -8.40 -8.62 -1.28
CA GLY A 95 -8.42 -9.29 0.01
C GLY A 95 -7.02 -9.79 0.35
N ALA A 96 -6.64 -9.64 1.61
CA ALA A 96 -5.29 -9.90 2.09
C ALA A 96 -5.29 -10.37 3.55
N VAL A 97 -4.26 -11.15 3.88
CA VAL A 97 -3.95 -11.58 5.24
C VAL A 97 -2.47 -11.40 5.53
N GLY A 98 -2.15 -10.85 6.72
CA GLY A 98 -0.77 -10.64 7.17
C GLY A 98 -0.50 -11.26 8.54
N GLY A 99 0.65 -11.91 8.70
CA GLY A 99 1.00 -12.60 9.93
C GLY A 99 -0.02 -13.68 10.30
N LEU A 100 -0.63 -14.33 9.30
CA LEU A 100 -1.63 -15.38 9.50
C LEU A 100 -0.98 -16.57 10.21
N ARG A 101 -1.56 -16.97 11.34
CA ARG A 101 -1.08 -18.06 12.16
C ARG A 101 -1.96 -19.28 11.95
N TYR A 102 -1.40 -20.47 12.11
CA TYR A 102 -2.14 -21.74 12.17
C TYR A 102 -3.02 -22.14 10.96
N ILE A 103 -3.01 -21.43 9.83
CA ILE A 103 -3.76 -21.80 8.62
C ILE A 103 -2.79 -21.88 7.45
N LYS A 104 -2.74 -23.00 6.75
CA LYS A 104 -1.79 -23.22 5.63
C LYS A 104 -2.19 -22.51 4.33
N ASP A 105 -3.50 -22.38 4.08
CA ASP A 105 -4.04 -21.96 2.78
C ASP A 105 -4.18 -20.43 2.74
N ALA A 106 -3.07 -19.70 2.89
CA ALA A 106 -3.08 -18.24 3.13
C ALA A 106 -3.74 -17.46 1.98
N ILE A 107 -3.43 -17.77 0.71
CA ILE A 107 -4.07 -17.12 -0.44
C ILE A 107 -5.58 -17.42 -0.52
N ALA A 108 -6.02 -18.59 -0.06
CA ALA A 108 -7.43 -18.94 0.00
C ALA A 108 -8.15 -18.15 1.09
N VAL A 109 -7.51 -17.90 2.24
CA VAL A 109 -8.05 -17.00 3.27
C VAL A 109 -8.09 -15.55 2.76
N ALA A 110 -7.05 -15.08 2.06
CA ALA A 110 -7.06 -13.76 1.40
C ALA A 110 -8.23 -13.63 0.42
N ARG A 111 -8.51 -14.67 -0.38
CA ARG A 111 -9.71 -14.76 -1.22
C ARG A 111 -11.00 -14.70 -0.41
N HIS A 112 -11.06 -15.30 0.79
CA HIS A 112 -12.25 -15.20 1.64
C HIS A 112 -12.43 -13.80 2.23
N VAL A 113 -11.35 -13.09 2.57
CA VAL A 113 -11.42 -11.66 2.92
C VAL A 113 -12.02 -10.87 1.77
N PHE A 114 -11.51 -11.09 0.55
CA PHE A 114 -12.04 -10.49 -0.69
C PHE A 114 -13.53 -10.79 -0.89
N GLN A 115 -13.99 -12.01 -0.62
CA GLN A 115 -15.36 -12.43 -0.95
C GLN A 115 -16.39 -12.07 0.12
N TYR A 116 -16.02 -12.15 1.40
CA TYR A 116 -16.96 -12.16 2.51
C TYR A 116 -16.90 -10.93 3.42
N THR A 117 -15.99 -10.00 3.12
CA THR A 117 -15.84 -8.77 3.90
C THR A 117 -15.79 -7.53 3.01
N LYS A 118 -16.08 -6.35 3.57
CA LYS A 118 -15.79 -5.06 2.95
C LYS A 118 -14.31 -4.65 3.12
N HIS A 119 -13.58 -5.35 3.98
CA HIS A 119 -12.21 -5.04 4.33
C HIS A 119 -11.20 -5.55 3.29
N THR A 120 -10.00 -4.98 3.35
CA THR A 120 -8.89 -5.35 2.49
C THR A 120 -7.86 -6.19 3.20
N LEU A 121 -7.49 -5.89 4.46
CA LEU A 121 -6.43 -6.59 5.18
C LEU A 121 -6.89 -7.04 6.59
N LEU A 122 -6.77 -8.33 6.88
CA LEU A 122 -6.90 -8.88 8.24
C LEU A 122 -5.55 -9.45 8.72
N VAL A 123 -5.23 -9.30 10.01
CA VAL A 123 -3.91 -9.70 10.53
C VAL A 123 -3.93 -10.57 11.78
N GLY A 124 -2.85 -11.33 11.98
CA GLY A 124 -2.53 -12.04 13.23
C GLY A 124 -3.52 -13.15 13.62
N ASP A 125 -3.71 -13.34 14.94
CA ASP A 125 -4.64 -14.33 15.48
C ASP A 125 -6.09 -14.04 15.10
N GLN A 126 -6.47 -12.76 14.98
CA GLN A 126 -7.84 -12.39 14.60
C GLN A 126 -8.13 -12.72 13.12
N ALA A 127 -7.13 -12.67 12.23
CA ALA A 127 -7.27 -13.23 10.87
C ALA A 127 -7.45 -14.77 10.89
N THR A 128 -6.78 -15.45 11.82
CA THR A 128 -6.95 -16.89 12.04
C THR A 128 -8.38 -17.22 12.49
N GLU A 129 -8.94 -16.42 13.40
CA GLU A 129 -10.32 -16.57 13.85
C GLU A 129 -11.33 -16.34 12.73
N PHE A 130 -11.10 -15.34 11.88
CA PHE A 130 -11.87 -15.16 10.64
C PHE A 130 -11.80 -16.41 9.75
N ALA A 131 -10.60 -16.94 9.50
CA ALA A 131 -10.42 -18.14 8.68
C ALA A 131 -11.20 -19.35 9.26
N VAL A 132 -11.16 -19.55 10.58
CA VAL A 132 -11.94 -20.61 11.23
C VAL A 132 -13.45 -20.40 11.08
N LYS A 133 -13.94 -19.16 11.24
CA LYS A 133 -15.36 -18.82 10.98
C LYS A 133 -15.75 -19.13 9.52
N MET A 134 -14.80 -19.04 8.59
CA MET A 134 -14.99 -19.38 7.17
C MET A 134 -14.83 -20.88 6.85
N GLY A 135 -14.45 -21.70 7.83
CA GLY A 135 -14.36 -23.16 7.70
C GLY A 135 -12.96 -23.70 7.45
N PHE A 136 -11.91 -22.89 7.59
CA PHE A 136 -10.52 -23.37 7.56
C PHE A 136 -10.15 -24.04 8.90
N GLU A 137 -9.28 -25.04 8.84
CA GLU A 137 -8.84 -25.79 10.01
C GLU A 137 -7.53 -25.23 10.58
N LYS A 138 -7.48 -25.04 11.91
CA LYS A 138 -6.23 -24.69 12.59
C LYS A 138 -5.28 -25.89 12.60
N GLN A 139 -4.03 -25.65 12.23
CA GLN A 139 -2.95 -26.63 12.25
C GLN A 139 -1.60 -25.96 12.54
N ASN A 140 -0.62 -26.74 13.00
CA ASN A 140 0.72 -26.22 13.20
C ASN A 140 1.39 -25.98 11.84
N LEU A 141 1.94 -24.79 11.63
CA LEU A 141 2.66 -24.41 10.41
C LEU A 141 4.17 -24.63 10.50
N SER A 142 4.68 -25.03 11.67
CA SER A 142 6.12 -25.17 11.92
C SER A 142 6.73 -26.29 11.09
N MET A 143 8.00 -26.13 10.74
CA MET A 143 8.81 -27.20 10.15
C MET A 143 9.00 -28.38 11.10
N THR A 144 9.17 -29.58 10.55
CA THR A 144 9.33 -30.82 11.32
C THR A 144 10.62 -30.86 12.15
N ASN A 145 11.68 -30.19 11.71
CA ASN A 145 13.00 -30.13 12.34
C ASN A 145 13.29 -28.77 13.03
N ILE A 146 12.25 -28.06 13.49
CA ILE A 146 12.38 -26.71 14.05
C ILE A 146 13.43 -26.58 15.17
N ASN A 147 13.57 -27.58 16.04
CA ASN A 147 14.54 -27.54 17.13
C ASN A 147 15.99 -27.48 16.62
N GLU A 148 16.34 -28.32 15.64
CA GLU A 148 17.68 -28.32 15.03
C GLU A 148 17.94 -27.00 14.30
N PHE A 149 16.92 -26.48 13.62
CA PHE A 149 17.00 -25.21 12.90
C PHE A 149 17.25 -24.02 13.84
N MET A 150 16.55 -23.98 14.98
CA MET A 150 16.73 -22.93 15.98
C MET A 150 18.04 -23.08 16.76
N ASP A 151 18.50 -24.31 16.99
CA ASP A 151 19.79 -24.55 17.66
C ASP A 151 20.98 -24.12 16.77
N ASP A 152 20.92 -24.37 15.46
CA ASP A 152 21.94 -23.87 14.51
C ASP A 152 22.00 -22.33 14.50
N TRP A 153 20.84 -21.66 14.49
CA TRP A 153 20.77 -20.19 14.58
C TRP A 153 21.37 -19.65 15.88
N LYS A 154 21.03 -20.26 17.03
CA LYS A 154 21.60 -19.89 18.33
C LYS A 154 23.11 -20.12 18.39
N ASN A 155 23.60 -21.23 17.80
CA ASN A 155 25.03 -21.51 17.70
C ASN A 155 25.78 -20.49 16.81
N LYS A 156 25.06 -19.83 15.89
CA LYS A 156 25.53 -18.68 15.10
C LYS A 156 25.27 -17.34 15.77
N SER A 157 25.14 -17.32 17.10
CA SER A 157 24.88 -16.11 17.90
C SER A 157 23.61 -15.37 17.49
N CYS A 158 22.59 -16.12 17.07
CA CYS A 158 21.32 -15.58 16.57
C CYS A 158 21.51 -14.59 15.41
N GLN A 159 22.34 -14.97 14.43
CA GLN A 159 22.52 -14.23 13.18
C GLN A 159 21.97 -15.00 11.97
N PRO A 160 21.26 -14.33 11.06
CA PRO A 160 20.91 -12.90 11.11
C PRO A 160 19.87 -12.61 12.21
N ASN A 161 19.88 -11.38 12.75
CA ASN A 161 18.73 -10.83 13.48
C ASN A 161 18.34 -9.43 12.98
N TYR A 162 17.15 -9.04 13.39
CA TYR A 162 16.48 -7.82 12.94
C TYR A 162 16.30 -6.79 14.05
N TRP A 163 16.89 -7.02 15.22
CA TRP A 163 16.94 -6.02 16.28
C TRP A 163 18.01 -4.96 15.98
N MET A 164 17.72 -3.72 16.32
CA MET A 164 18.61 -2.56 16.16
C MET A 164 18.70 -1.79 17.47
N ASN A 165 19.80 -1.06 17.69
CA ASN A 165 19.96 -0.16 18.85
C ASN A 165 19.65 -0.84 20.20
N VAL A 166 19.98 -2.12 20.33
CA VAL A 166 19.87 -2.93 21.54
C VAL A 166 21.26 -3.38 22.00
N LEU A 167 21.37 -3.77 23.27
CA LEU A 167 22.63 -4.22 23.86
C LEU A 167 23.04 -5.59 23.31
N ASP A 168 24.29 -5.71 22.86
CA ASP A 168 25.00 -6.96 22.54
C ASP A 168 24.34 -7.88 21.48
N SER A 169 23.54 -7.31 20.56
CA SER A 169 22.83 -8.11 19.54
C SER A 169 23.73 -8.81 18.52
N GLU A 170 25.00 -8.41 18.40
CA GLU A 170 25.96 -9.06 17.49
C GLU A 170 26.53 -10.37 18.05
N HIS A 171 26.51 -10.58 19.38
CA HIS A 171 27.18 -11.72 20.02
C HIS A 171 26.27 -12.54 20.94
N LYS A 172 25.08 -12.06 21.26
CA LYS A 172 24.13 -12.78 22.11
C LYS A 172 22.74 -12.80 21.50
N CYS A 173 22.12 -13.97 21.61
CA CYS A 173 20.68 -14.10 21.53
C CYS A 173 20.03 -13.32 22.68
N GLY A 174 18.81 -12.81 22.47
CA GLY A 174 18.06 -12.07 23.47
C GLY A 174 17.85 -12.80 24.82
N PRO A 175 17.22 -12.13 25.81
CA PRO A 175 16.42 -10.92 25.67
C PRO A 175 17.26 -9.69 25.31
N TYR A 176 16.76 -8.90 24.36
CA TYR A 176 17.40 -7.68 23.91
C TYR A 176 16.91 -6.50 24.74
N GLU A 177 17.83 -5.73 25.30
CA GLU A 177 17.55 -4.53 26.08
C GLU A 177 17.90 -3.27 25.27
N LYS A 178 17.12 -2.21 25.43
CA LYS A 178 17.33 -0.93 24.73
C LYS A 178 18.71 -0.37 25.05
N ASN A 179 19.44 0.07 24.03
CA ASN A 179 20.69 0.78 24.22
C ASN A 179 20.46 2.30 24.18
N GLU A 180 20.27 2.91 25.35
CA GLU A 180 20.01 4.36 25.48
C GLU A 180 21.18 5.25 25.03
N ASN A 181 22.39 4.68 24.84
CA ASN A 181 23.59 5.43 24.48
C ASN A 181 23.81 5.55 22.97
N ILE A 182 23.01 4.89 22.12
CA ILE A 182 23.12 5.00 20.66
C ILE A 182 22.10 6.03 20.17
N ALA A 183 22.57 7.25 19.90
CA ALA A 183 21.83 8.20 19.07
C ALA A 183 21.82 7.66 17.64
N GLY A 184 20.64 7.20 17.19
CA GLY A 184 20.48 6.42 15.96
C GLY A 184 21.22 7.01 14.77
N ASN A 185 22.22 6.29 14.27
CA ASN A 185 22.76 6.48 12.94
C ASN A 185 23.41 5.19 12.43
N GLU A 186 23.24 5.01 11.12
CA GLU A 186 23.68 3.94 10.23
C GLU A 186 22.99 2.57 10.38
N ILE A 187 22.13 2.28 9.37
CA ILE A 187 21.68 0.93 9.07
C ILE A 187 22.89 0.18 8.51
N LYS A 188 23.57 -0.63 9.32
CA LYS A 188 24.36 -1.73 8.77
C LYS A 188 23.38 -2.82 8.34
N VAL A 189 23.05 -2.85 7.05
CA VAL A 189 22.28 -3.94 6.46
C VAL A 189 23.15 -5.19 6.50
N THR A 190 22.73 -6.17 7.31
CA THR A 190 23.34 -7.50 7.28
C THR A 190 22.79 -8.19 6.04
N LEU A 191 23.67 -8.71 5.19
CA LEU A 191 23.32 -9.43 3.97
C LEU A 191 22.22 -10.47 4.27
N VAL A 192 21.05 -10.27 3.64
CA VAL A 192 20.01 -11.28 3.61
C VAL A 192 20.55 -12.43 2.75
N ASP A 193 20.57 -13.66 3.28
CA ASP A 193 21.01 -14.83 2.52
C ASP A 193 20.04 -15.09 1.35
N ASN A 194 20.59 -15.44 0.18
CA ASN A 194 19.91 -15.68 -1.11
C ASN A 194 18.83 -16.79 -1.10
N ARG A 195 18.50 -17.37 0.06
CA ARG A 195 17.59 -18.52 0.21
C ARG A 195 16.43 -18.32 1.18
N ASN A 196 16.25 -17.11 1.71
CA ASN A 196 15.42 -16.90 2.92
C ASN A 196 14.32 -15.83 2.78
N HIS A 197 13.88 -15.49 1.57
CA HIS A 197 13.00 -14.33 1.34
C HIS A 197 12.20 -14.36 0.03
N ASP A 198 12.09 -15.51 -0.63
CA ASP A 198 11.41 -15.58 -1.92
C ASP A 198 9.88 -15.51 -1.71
N THR A 199 9.19 -14.88 -2.64
CA THR A 199 7.74 -14.69 -2.64
C THR A 199 7.24 -15.14 -3.99
N ILE A 200 6.18 -15.95 -4.03
CA ILE A 200 5.44 -16.11 -5.27
C ILE A 200 4.59 -14.85 -5.48
N GLY A 201 4.85 -14.16 -6.57
CA GLY A 201 4.04 -13.07 -7.08
C GLY A 201 3.61 -13.42 -8.49
N MET A 202 2.30 -13.51 -8.73
CA MET A 202 1.73 -13.99 -9.98
C MET A 202 0.78 -12.95 -10.57
N ILE A 203 0.97 -12.62 -11.84
CA ILE A 203 0.13 -11.74 -12.63
C ILE A 203 -0.51 -12.57 -13.75
N ALA A 204 -1.82 -12.47 -13.91
CA ALA A 204 -2.54 -13.17 -14.97
C ALA A 204 -3.42 -12.20 -15.77
N ILE A 205 -3.54 -12.46 -17.07
CA ILE A 205 -4.50 -11.80 -17.96
C ILE A 205 -5.30 -12.88 -18.68
N ASP A 206 -6.62 -12.83 -18.57
CA ASP A 206 -7.53 -13.75 -19.26
C ASP A 206 -7.78 -13.36 -20.73
N GLU A 207 -8.57 -14.16 -21.47
CA GLU A 207 -8.91 -13.90 -22.87
C GLU A 207 -9.69 -12.59 -23.10
N ASP A 208 -10.40 -12.12 -22.07
CA ASP A 208 -11.18 -10.89 -22.08
C ASP A 208 -10.31 -9.65 -21.73
N GLY A 209 -9.05 -9.86 -21.34
CA GLY A 209 -8.14 -8.81 -20.92
C GLY A 209 -8.33 -8.36 -19.47
N ASN A 210 -9.01 -9.14 -18.62
CA ASN A 210 -9.06 -8.86 -17.19
C ASN A 210 -7.74 -9.26 -16.55
N ILE A 211 -7.24 -8.41 -15.66
CA ILE A 211 -5.93 -8.55 -15.01
C ILE A 211 -6.15 -8.81 -13.53
N ALA A 212 -5.47 -9.80 -12.98
CA ALA A 212 -5.37 -9.99 -11.54
C ALA A 212 -3.93 -10.26 -11.11
N VAL A 213 -3.67 -9.99 -9.84
CA VAL A 213 -2.41 -10.34 -9.18
C VAL A 213 -2.69 -11.09 -7.88
N GLY A 214 -1.88 -12.10 -7.61
CA GLY A 214 -1.87 -12.83 -6.34
C GLY A 214 -0.44 -12.96 -5.82
N THR A 215 -0.27 -12.89 -4.51
CA THR A 215 1.04 -13.05 -3.86
C THR A 215 0.94 -13.90 -2.60
N SER A 216 1.98 -14.65 -2.26
CA SER A 216 2.06 -15.44 -1.02
C SER A 216 3.52 -15.67 -0.58
N THR A 217 3.77 -15.66 0.72
CA THR A 217 5.08 -15.94 1.34
C THR A 217 4.93 -16.38 2.79
N ASN A 218 5.94 -17.04 3.34
CA ASN A 218 6.14 -17.18 4.78
C ASN A 218 7.12 -16.13 5.36
N GLY A 219 7.59 -15.19 4.54
CA GLY A 219 8.35 -14.01 4.95
C GLY A 219 9.81 -14.31 5.32
N LEU A 220 10.46 -13.33 5.95
CA LEU A 220 11.87 -13.45 6.34
C LEU A 220 12.07 -14.50 7.44
N THR A 221 13.07 -15.35 7.28
CA THR A 221 13.51 -16.27 8.34
C THR A 221 14.07 -15.49 9.54
N TYR A 222 13.72 -15.89 10.76
CA TYR A 222 14.05 -15.25 12.05
C TYR A 222 13.52 -13.83 12.20
N LYS A 223 12.51 -13.44 11.41
CA LYS A 223 11.76 -12.18 11.61
C LYS A 223 11.27 -12.06 13.05
N LEU A 224 11.04 -10.82 13.50
CA LEU A 224 10.36 -10.62 14.79
C LEU A 224 8.92 -11.17 14.74
N PRO A 225 8.38 -11.66 15.86
CA PRO A 225 6.97 -11.99 15.99
C PRO A 225 6.09 -10.82 15.53
N GLY A 226 5.04 -11.13 14.76
CA GLY A 226 4.10 -10.14 14.24
C GLY A 226 4.59 -9.34 13.03
N ARG A 227 5.79 -9.59 12.50
CA ARG A 227 6.26 -8.94 11.28
C ARG A 227 5.39 -9.30 10.07
N VAL A 228 4.96 -8.28 9.34
CA VAL A 228 4.29 -8.38 8.03
C VAL A 228 5.17 -7.74 6.96
N GLY A 229 5.42 -8.45 5.86
CA GLY A 229 6.22 -7.96 4.72
C GLY A 229 5.41 -7.15 3.72
N ASP A 230 5.97 -6.93 2.53
CA ASP A 230 5.31 -6.28 1.38
C ASP A 230 4.19 -7.14 0.79
N THR A 231 4.32 -8.47 0.90
CA THR A 231 3.49 -9.46 0.20
C THR A 231 1.99 -9.21 0.33
N PRO A 232 1.39 -8.98 1.53
CA PRO A 232 -0.04 -8.77 1.66
C PRO A 232 -0.45 -7.30 1.54
N ILE A 233 0.50 -6.39 1.27
CA ILE A 233 0.27 -4.95 1.18
C ILE A 233 0.06 -4.59 -0.29
N VAL A 234 -1.19 -4.26 -0.64
CA VAL A 234 -1.53 -3.82 -2.00
C VAL A 234 -0.69 -2.61 -2.41
N GLY A 235 -0.18 -2.68 -3.63
CA GLY A 235 0.74 -1.68 -4.17
C GLY A 235 2.20 -1.93 -3.81
N SER A 236 2.49 -2.75 -2.80
CA SER A 236 3.85 -3.18 -2.48
C SER A 236 4.14 -4.54 -3.10
N GLY A 237 3.59 -5.62 -2.53
CA GLY A 237 3.81 -6.99 -2.99
C GLY A 237 3.20 -7.26 -4.37
N GLY A 238 2.01 -6.73 -4.64
CA GLY A 238 1.35 -6.86 -5.93
C GLY A 238 0.38 -5.72 -6.23
N TYR A 239 0.21 -5.40 -7.51
CA TYR A 239 -0.79 -4.43 -7.97
C TYR A 239 -1.31 -4.75 -9.38
N ALA A 240 -2.59 -4.50 -9.63
CA ALA A 240 -3.21 -4.68 -10.96
C ALA A 240 -4.19 -3.54 -11.27
N ASP A 241 -4.21 -3.10 -12.53
CA ASP A 241 -5.20 -2.19 -13.10
C ASP A 241 -5.46 -2.57 -14.56
N ASN A 242 -6.69 -2.96 -14.89
CA ASN A 242 -7.07 -3.36 -16.26
C ASN A 242 -6.76 -2.30 -17.33
N LYS A 243 -6.64 -1.02 -16.96
CA LYS A 243 -6.31 0.07 -17.89
C LYS A 243 -4.83 0.17 -18.21
N VAL A 244 -3.98 -0.56 -17.48
CA VAL A 244 -2.51 -0.40 -17.56
C VAL A 244 -1.79 -1.74 -17.62
N GLY A 245 -1.98 -2.60 -16.63
CA GLY A 245 -1.14 -3.78 -16.42
C GLY A 245 -1.15 -4.23 -14.96
N GLY A 246 -0.22 -5.13 -14.62
CA GLY A 246 0.06 -5.55 -13.25
C GLY A 246 1.55 -5.66 -12.98
N ALA A 247 1.90 -5.74 -11.69
CA ALA A 247 3.26 -5.96 -11.21
C ALA A 247 3.23 -6.79 -9.93
N ALA A 248 4.30 -7.56 -9.69
CA ALA A 248 4.50 -8.32 -8.46
C ALA A 248 5.97 -8.30 -8.04
N ALA A 249 6.19 -8.14 -6.74
CA ALA A 249 7.48 -7.93 -6.10
C ALA A 249 7.95 -9.16 -5.29
N THR A 250 9.26 -9.27 -5.10
CA THR A 250 9.92 -10.22 -4.20
C THR A 250 11.25 -9.63 -3.71
N GLY A 251 11.81 -10.10 -2.59
CA GLY A 251 13.02 -9.53 -1.98
C GLY A 251 12.84 -9.18 -0.50
N ASP A 252 13.57 -8.17 -0.03
CA ASP A 252 13.38 -7.62 1.30
C ASP A 252 12.03 -6.88 1.37
N GLY A 253 11.01 -7.58 1.85
CA GLY A 253 9.67 -7.04 1.97
C GLY A 253 9.54 -5.78 2.82
N ASP A 254 10.46 -5.52 3.75
CA ASP A 254 10.45 -4.27 4.53
C ASP A 254 10.89 -3.08 3.66
N VAL A 255 11.82 -3.30 2.72
CA VAL A 255 12.27 -2.29 1.74
C VAL A 255 11.25 -2.15 0.61
N MET A 256 10.75 -3.25 0.02
CA MET A 256 9.77 -3.18 -1.08
C MET A 256 8.51 -2.39 -0.69
N MET A 257 8.06 -2.53 0.57
CA MET A 257 6.93 -1.79 1.14
C MET A 257 7.16 -0.28 1.21
N ARG A 258 8.39 0.17 1.52
CA ARG A 258 8.74 1.59 1.64
C ARG A 258 8.68 2.35 0.32
N PHE A 259 8.59 1.66 -0.82
CA PHE A 259 8.57 2.27 -2.16
C PHE A 259 7.29 1.97 -2.94
N SER A 260 6.30 1.29 -2.33
CA SER A 260 5.09 0.82 -3.02
C SER A 260 5.44 0.22 -4.40
N ALA A 261 6.40 -0.71 -4.42
CA ALA A 261 7.14 -1.10 -5.62
C ALA A 261 6.24 -1.51 -6.81
N SER A 262 5.21 -2.33 -6.55
CA SER A 262 4.28 -2.78 -7.59
C SER A 262 3.37 -1.66 -8.11
N PHE A 263 2.91 -0.76 -7.22
CA PHE A 263 2.14 0.42 -7.61
C PHE A 263 2.97 1.37 -8.45
N LEU A 264 4.22 1.63 -8.05
CA LEU A 264 5.16 2.46 -8.81
C LEU A 264 5.39 1.90 -10.22
N ALA A 265 5.59 0.59 -10.37
CA ALA A 265 5.74 -0.04 -11.68
C ALA A 265 4.52 0.22 -12.58
N VAL A 266 3.31 0.03 -12.05
CA VAL A 266 2.07 0.28 -12.80
C VAL A 266 1.91 1.76 -13.13
N GLU A 267 2.25 2.68 -12.23
CA GLU A 267 2.19 4.12 -12.53
C GLU A 267 3.25 4.59 -13.53
N LEU A 268 4.43 3.97 -13.54
CA LEU A 268 5.43 4.20 -14.59
C LEU A 268 4.91 3.75 -15.96
N MET A 269 4.27 2.57 -16.04
CA MET A 269 3.60 2.12 -17.25
C MET A 269 2.46 3.06 -17.67
N ARG A 270 1.67 3.54 -16.71
CA ARG A 270 0.61 4.53 -16.98
C ARG A 270 1.16 5.82 -17.59
N ASN A 271 2.38 6.19 -17.22
CA ASN A 271 3.11 7.33 -17.76
C ASN A 271 3.90 7.01 -19.05
N GLY A 272 3.60 5.87 -19.70
CA GLY A 272 4.11 5.50 -21.02
C GLY A 272 5.43 4.74 -21.01
N LYS A 273 5.91 4.27 -19.86
CA LYS A 273 7.06 3.36 -19.80
C LYS A 273 6.67 1.96 -20.28
N THR A 274 7.59 1.28 -20.94
CA THR A 274 7.46 -0.16 -21.19
C THR A 274 7.57 -0.94 -19.87
N PRO A 275 7.08 -2.20 -19.80
CA PRO A 275 7.23 -3.04 -18.62
C PRO A 275 8.69 -3.17 -18.12
N GLN A 276 9.65 -3.31 -19.04
CA GLN A 276 11.06 -3.41 -18.69
C GLN A 276 11.61 -2.09 -18.11
N GLU A 277 11.34 -0.95 -18.76
CA GLU A 277 11.77 0.35 -18.23
C GLU A 277 11.13 0.65 -16.86
N ALA A 278 9.87 0.25 -16.67
CA ALA A 278 9.19 0.38 -15.38
C ALA A 278 9.89 -0.45 -14.30
N ALA A 279 10.20 -1.72 -14.58
CA ALA A 279 10.93 -2.59 -13.67
C ALA A 279 12.30 -2.01 -13.29
N ASP A 280 13.08 -1.56 -14.29
CA ASP A 280 14.42 -1.00 -14.09
C ASP A 280 14.38 0.26 -13.21
N LEU A 281 13.42 1.15 -13.45
CA LEU A 281 13.27 2.40 -12.68
C LEU A 281 12.85 2.16 -11.23
N VAL A 282 12.01 1.14 -10.96
CA VAL A 282 11.65 0.74 -9.59
C VAL A 282 12.89 0.29 -8.83
N ILE A 283 13.66 -0.65 -9.39
CA ILE A 283 14.87 -1.17 -8.76
C ILE A 283 15.92 -0.06 -8.61
N ALA A 284 16.08 0.80 -9.61
CA ALA A 284 17.01 1.94 -9.53
C ALA A 284 16.66 2.90 -8.38
N ARG A 285 15.37 3.14 -8.12
CA ARG A 285 14.91 4.01 -7.02
C ARG A 285 15.15 3.38 -5.65
N ILE A 286 14.90 2.08 -5.52
CA ILE A 286 15.21 1.34 -4.28
C ILE A 286 16.71 1.39 -4.00
N ALA A 287 17.52 1.09 -5.01
CA ALA A 287 18.98 1.06 -4.92
C ALA A 287 19.61 2.42 -4.57
N GLU A 288 18.92 3.53 -4.82
CA GLU A 288 19.38 4.87 -4.45
C GLU A 288 19.50 5.04 -2.92
N TYR A 289 18.61 4.38 -2.17
CA TYR A 289 18.57 4.44 -0.70
C TYR A 289 19.07 3.16 -0.04
N PHE A 290 18.83 2.01 -0.68
CA PHE A 290 19.15 0.68 -0.17
C PHE A 290 19.93 -0.13 -1.23
N PRO A 291 21.18 0.28 -1.55
CA PRO A 291 21.99 -0.37 -2.59
C PRO A 291 22.37 -1.82 -2.26
N ASP A 292 22.33 -2.18 -0.98
CA ASP A 292 22.67 -3.52 -0.46
C ASP A 292 21.42 -4.36 -0.10
N SER A 293 20.22 -3.87 -0.40
CA SER A 293 18.98 -4.64 -0.18
C SER A 293 18.69 -5.54 -1.35
N ILE A 294 18.20 -6.75 -1.09
CA ILE A 294 17.72 -7.61 -2.16
C ILE A 294 16.33 -7.12 -2.60
N ALA A 295 16.13 -6.97 -3.92
CA ALA A 295 14.85 -6.54 -4.49
C ALA A 295 14.71 -7.05 -5.93
N ALA A 296 13.54 -7.56 -6.27
CA ALA A 296 13.17 -7.94 -7.63
C ALA A 296 11.69 -7.66 -7.90
N ILE A 297 11.37 -7.42 -9.17
CA ILE A 297 10.01 -7.15 -9.60
C ILE A 297 9.78 -7.71 -11.00
N VAL A 298 8.59 -8.26 -11.22
CA VAL A 298 8.08 -8.62 -12.54
C VAL A 298 6.89 -7.73 -12.88
N VAL A 299 6.80 -7.32 -14.14
CA VAL A 299 5.85 -6.32 -14.64
C VAL A 299 5.23 -6.85 -15.94
N LEU A 300 3.92 -6.69 -16.10
CA LEU A 300 3.14 -7.13 -17.25
C LEU A 300 2.16 -6.02 -17.65
N ASP A 301 2.23 -5.51 -18.89
CA ASP A 301 1.25 -4.54 -19.38
C ASP A 301 -0.05 -5.21 -19.87
N LYS A 302 -1.09 -4.41 -20.05
CA LYS A 302 -2.41 -4.82 -20.56
C LYS A 302 -2.38 -5.38 -21.99
N ASP A 303 -1.26 -5.25 -22.70
CA ASP A 303 -1.08 -5.72 -24.08
C ASP A 303 -0.29 -7.06 -24.11
N GLY A 304 0.07 -7.60 -22.94
CA GLY A 304 0.77 -8.87 -22.79
C GLY A 304 2.29 -8.79 -22.97
N ASN A 305 2.87 -7.59 -22.93
CA ASN A 305 4.32 -7.42 -22.85
C ASN A 305 4.76 -7.45 -21.38
N TYR A 306 5.92 -8.02 -21.12
CA TYR A 306 6.45 -8.16 -19.76
C TYR A 306 7.89 -7.67 -19.67
N GLY A 307 8.32 -7.41 -18.46
CA GLY A 307 9.68 -7.03 -18.10
C GLY A 307 9.95 -7.39 -16.65
N SER A 308 11.23 -7.46 -16.28
CA SER A 308 11.61 -7.70 -14.90
C SER A 308 12.98 -7.13 -14.61
N ALA A 309 13.21 -6.79 -13.35
CA ALA A 309 14.47 -6.24 -12.89
C ALA A 309 14.74 -6.72 -11.48
N CYS A 310 16.01 -6.77 -11.12
CA CYS A 310 16.45 -7.24 -9.82
C CYS A 310 17.79 -6.63 -9.43
N GLN A 311 18.09 -6.62 -8.15
CA GLN A 311 19.39 -6.26 -7.60
C GLN A 311 19.90 -7.33 -6.64
N ILE A 312 21.22 -7.51 -6.61
CA ILE A 312 22.00 -8.36 -5.70
C ILE A 312 21.86 -9.87 -5.91
N PHE A 313 20.75 -10.38 -6.43
CA PHE A 313 20.67 -11.81 -6.78
C PHE A 313 21.73 -12.19 -7.83
N GLU A 314 22.09 -13.49 -7.88
CA GLU A 314 22.92 -14.03 -8.96
C GLU A 314 22.15 -14.01 -10.28
N SER A 315 20.90 -14.49 -10.24
CA SER A 315 19.90 -14.31 -11.27
C SER A 315 18.50 -14.32 -10.65
N PHE A 316 17.54 -13.76 -11.38
CA PHE A 316 16.13 -13.77 -11.00
C PHE A 316 15.35 -14.46 -12.14
N PRO A 317 15.07 -15.77 -12.03
CA PRO A 317 14.22 -16.45 -13.00
C PRO A 317 12.78 -15.96 -12.87
N ILE A 318 12.08 -15.85 -13.99
CA ILE A 318 10.64 -15.65 -14.05
C ILE A 318 10.00 -16.72 -14.93
N SER A 319 8.79 -17.15 -14.55
CA SER A 319 8.03 -18.16 -15.30
C SER A 319 6.91 -17.50 -16.08
N ILE A 320 6.83 -17.80 -17.39
CA ILE A 320 5.85 -17.24 -18.32
C ILE A 320 5.12 -18.36 -19.04
N TYR A 321 3.79 -18.27 -19.13
CA TYR A 321 3.00 -19.13 -20.00
C TYR A 321 1.91 -18.32 -20.70
N ASN A 322 1.84 -18.41 -22.03
CA ASN A 322 0.78 -17.81 -22.84
C ASN A 322 0.32 -18.77 -23.95
N SER A 323 -0.72 -18.37 -24.67
CA SER A 323 -1.34 -19.14 -25.76
C SER A 323 -0.43 -19.43 -26.96
N GLU A 324 0.69 -18.74 -27.11
CA GLU A 324 1.68 -18.95 -28.19
C GLU A 324 2.78 -19.95 -27.81
N LEU A 325 2.88 -20.31 -26.54
CA LEU A 325 3.91 -21.22 -26.03
C LEU A 325 3.36 -22.64 -25.91
N ASP A 326 4.12 -23.64 -26.35
CA ASP A 326 3.75 -25.06 -26.16
C ASP A 326 3.93 -25.52 -24.69
N LYS A 327 4.77 -24.81 -23.94
CA LYS A 327 5.11 -25.10 -22.54
C LYS A 327 5.52 -23.81 -21.82
N VAL A 328 5.50 -23.84 -20.49
CA VAL A 328 6.06 -22.78 -19.65
C VAL A 328 7.49 -22.45 -20.06
N LYS A 329 7.76 -21.15 -20.21
CA LYS A 329 9.07 -20.58 -20.49
C LYS A 329 9.64 -19.99 -19.21
N ILE A 330 10.88 -20.35 -18.87
CA ILE A 330 11.65 -19.67 -17.84
C ILE A 330 12.55 -18.65 -18.54
N GLU A 331 12.55 -17.41 -18.05
CA GLU A 331 13.45 -16.36 -18.51
C GLU A 331 14.30 -15.86 -17.34
N GLU A 332 15.62 -15.77 -17.56
CA GLU A 332 16.58 -15.35 -16.54
C GLU A 332 16.84 -13.85 -16.63
N THR A 333 16.58 -13.15 -15.53
CA THR A 333 16.85 -11.72 -15.42
C THR A 333 18.20 -11.50 -14.76
N LYS A 334 19.05 -10.71 -15.43
CA LYS A 334 20.35 -10.33 -14.89
C LYS A 334 20.19 -9.23 -13.87
N CYS A 335 20.68 -9.47 -12.67
CA CYS A 335 20.51 -8.52 -11.58
C CYS A 335 21.67 -7.55 -11.48
N ARG A 336 21.32 -6.30 -11.18
CA ARG A 336 22.27 -5.25 -10.88
C ARG A 336 23.15 -5.66 -9.70
N GLN A 337 24.46 -5.44 -9.83
CA GLN A 337 25.44 -5.69 -8.77
C GLN A 337 25.85 -4.37 -8.09
N ILE A 338 26.31 -4.45 -6.84
CA ILE A 338 26.64 -3.30 -5.96
C ILE A 338 27.61 -2.28 -6.61
N ASN A 339 28.42 -2.70 -7.60
CA ASN A 339 29.46 -1.86 -8.22
C ASN A 339 29.05 -1.07 -9.47
N GLU A 340 27.79 -1.10 -9.90
CA GLU A 340 27.31 -0.26 -11.01
C GLU A 340 26.91 1.13 -10.51
N GLN A 341 27.78 2.13 -10.77
CA GLN A 341 27.60 3.53 -10.35
C GLN A 341 26.38 4.17 -11.01
N ILE A 342 25.49 4.73 -10.19
CA ILE A 342 24.52 5.73 -10.65
C ILE A 342 25.18 7.10 -10.50
N THR A 343 25.42 7.78 -11.61
CA THR A 343 25.75 9.22 -11.61
C THR A 343 24.47 10.02 -11.44
N THR A 344 24.14 10.44 -10.22
CA THR A 344 23.12 11.47 -9.97
C THR A 344 23.75 12.85 -9.97
N THR A 345 23.29 13.71 -10.87
CA THR A 345 23.64 15.14 -10.91
C THR A 345 22.73 15.90 -9.94
N THR A 346 23.25 16.33 -8.80
CA THR A 346 22.52 17.24 -7.88
C THR A 346 22.93 18.67 -8.15
N GLY A 347 22.02 19.47 -8.71
CA GLY A 347 22.10 20.93 -8.69
C GLY A 347 21.18 21.47 -7.60
N ALA A 348 21.74 22.07 -6.55
CA ALA A 348 20.97 22.78 -5.53
C ALA A 348 20.94 24.27 -5.87
N ALA A 349 19.74 24.83 -6.04
CA ALA A 349 19.52 26.26 -5.99
C ALA A 349 18.98 26.61 -4.58
N PHE A 350 19.72 27.43 -3.85
CA PHE A 350 19.31 27.94 -2.54
C PHE A 350 18.13 28.91 -2.71
N ARG A 351 17.01 28.67 -2.01
CA ARG A 351 15.94 29.65 -1.78
C ARG A 351 15.72 29.84 -0.28
N ILE A 352 15.16 30.98 0.07
CA ILE A 352 14.89 31.42 1.44
C ILE A 352 13.57 30.76 1.88
N TYR A 353 13.59 29.89 2.90
CA TYR A 353 12.45 29.04 3.29
C TYR A 353 11.58 29.63 4.42
N LYS A 354 10.28 29.26 4.42
CA LYS A 354 9.29 29.51 5.48
C LYS A 354 9.23 28.36 6.52
N PHE A 355 10.37 27.75 6.83
CA PHE A 355 10.43 26.61 7.75
C PHE A 355 10.73 27.04 9.19
N PRO A 356 10.29 26.29 10.20
CA PRO A 356 9.56 25.01 10.12
C PRO A 356 8.09 25.14 9.65
N ILE A 357 7.47 24.08 9.15
CA ILE A 357 6.02 24.05 8.84
C ILE A 357 5.40 22.71 9.25
N VAL A 358 4.17 22.77 9.76
CA VAL A 358 3.35 21.59 10.08
C VAL A 358 1.98 21.73 9.42
N VAL A 359 1.50 20.63 8.84
CA VAL A 359 0.15 20.50 8.32
C VAL A 359 -0.47 19.20 8.86
N SER A 360 -1.70 19.25 9.39
CA SER A 360 -2.44 18.05 9.80
C SER A 360 -3.80 17.94 9.12
N THR A 361 -4.29 16.70 9.01
CA THR A 361 -5.70 16.43 8.70
C THR A 361 -6.60 16.94 9.83
N TRP A 362 -7.81 17.37 9.46
CA TRP A 362 -8.84 17.86 10.36
C TRP A 362 -8.43 19.09 11.20
N ASP A 363 -9.33 19.57 12.05
CA ASP A 363 -9.14 20.72 12.93
C ASP A 363 -8.44 20.36 14.25
N PHE A 364 -7.50 19.40 14.19
CA PHE A 364 -6.63 18.97 15.29
C PHE A 364 -5.54 20.02 15.62
N THR A 365 -6.01 21.20 16.01
CA THR A 365 -5.20 22.38 16.29
C THR A 365 -4.18 22.15 17.40
N ASN A 366 -4.55 21.48 18.49
CA ASN A 366 -3.64 21.16 19.59
C ASN A 366 -2.47 20.27 19.14
N SER A 367 -2.76 19.26 18.33
CA SER A 367 -1.75 18.37 17.75
C SER A 367 -0.80 19.12 16.81
N THR A 368 -1.35 20.03 15.99
CA THR A 368 -0.56 20.89 15.10
C THR A 368 0.34 21.86 15.88
N ILE A 369 -0.19 22.49 16.93
CA ILE A 369 0.57 23.39 17.81
C ILE A 369 1.70 22.62 18.49
N LYS A 370 1.41 21.45 19.06
CA LYS A 370 2.42 20.62 19.74
C LYS A 370 3.54 20.22 18.79
N ALA A 371 3.21 19.74 17.59
CA ALA A 371 4.22 19.39 16.58
C ALA A 371 5.10 20.61 16.22
N PHE A 372 4.50 21.79 16.03
CA PHE A 372 5.24 23.01 15.75
C PHE A 372 6.13 23.46 16.91
N GLU A 373 5.65 23.36 18.15
CA GLU A 373 6.46 23.65 19.35
C GLU A 373 7.67 22.73 19.45
N VAL A 374 7.52 21.44 19.08
CA VAL A 374 8.62 20.47 19.05
C VAL A 374 9.66 20.85 17.99
N LEU A 375 9.24 21.29 16.80
CA LEU A 375 10.18 21.77 15.77
C LEU A 375 11.02 22.97 16.22
N ASN A 376 10.49 23.82 17.12
CA ASN A 376 11.21 24.97 17.66
C ASN A 376 12.16 24.61 18.83
N GLN A 377 12.18 23.34 19.26
CA GLN A 377 13.08 22.89 20.32
C GLN A 377 14.43 22.46 19.74
N LYS A 378 15.51 22.93 20.37
CA LYS A 378 16.87 22.60 19.95
C LYS A 378 17.11 21.08 19.95
N GLY A 379 17.52 20.54 18.80
CA GLY A 379 17.89 19.13 18.64
C GLY A 379 16.73 18.18 18.39
N LYS A 380 15.51 18.70 18.22
CA LYS A 380 14.35 17.92 17.78
C LYS A 380 14.28 17.89 16.25
N THR A 381 13.71 16.81 15.73
CA THR A 381 13.59 16.54 14.30
C THR A 381 12.14 16.59 13.83
N ALA A 382 11.93 16.62 12.50
CA ALA A 382 10.60 16.44 11.93
C ALA A 382 9.90 15.15 12.42
N ILE A 383 10.67 14.07 12.65
CA ILE A 383 10.13 12.83 13.21
C ILE A 383 9.62 13.01 14.63
N ASP A 384 10.38 13.70 15.49
CA ASP A 384 9.94 13.94 16.86
C ASP A 384 8.68 14.81 16.88
N ALA A 385 8.56 15.76 15.96
CA ALA A 385 7.38 16.61 15.82
C ALA A 385 6.12 15.83 15.43
N VAL A 386 6.18 14.93 14.43
CA VAL A 386 5.00 14.15 14.05
C VAL A 386 4.61 13.13 15.13
N VAL A 387 5.58 12.53 15.83
CA VAL A 387 5.30 11.59 16.94
C VAL A 387 4.59 12.30 18.09
N GLU A 388 5.15 13.42 18.56
CA GLU A 388 4.56 14.19 19.66
C GLU A 388 3.23 14.84 19.28
N GLY A 389 3.07 15.27 18.03
CA GLY A 389 1.81 15.80 17.53
C GLY A 389 0.70 14.74 17.48
N CYS A 390 0.98 13.57 16.91
CA CYS A 390 0.01 12.47 16.85
C CYS A 390 -0.38 11.97 18.25
N ALA A 391 0.57 11.91 19.19
CA ALA A 391 0.33 11.46 20.56
C ALA A 391 -0.71 12.32 21.30
N ILE A 392 -0.81 13.63 21.01
CA ILE A 392 -1.86 14.50 21.58
C ILE A 392 -3.25 13.99 21.23
N CYS A 393 -3.44 13.54 19.98
CA CYS A 393 -4.73 13.01 19.57
C CYS A 393 -5.02 11.62 20.12
N GLU A 394 -4.00 10.79 20.31
CA GLU A 394 -4.16 9.49 20.95
C GLU A 394 -4.70 9.62 22.39
N GLU A 395 -4.46 10.75 23.07
CA GLU A 395 -4.99 10.99 24.41
C GLU A 395 -6.39 11.63 24.43
N GLN A 396 -6.67 12.62 23.57
CA GLN A 396 -7.78 13.57 23.79
C GLN A 396 -8.49 14.13 22.53
N CYS A 397 -8.29 13.60 21.31
CA CYS A 397 -9.03 14.08 20.13
C CYS A 397 -10.45 13.48 20.06
N GLU A 398 -11.32 13.90 20.99
CA GLU A 398 -12.76 13.62 21.03
C GLU A 398 -13.16 12.12 20.99
N GLY A 399 -12.22 11.21 21.24
CA GLY A 399 -12.44 9.77 21.22
C GLY A 399 -12.43 9.13 19.82
N SER A 400 -11.98 9.85 18.79
CA SER A 400 -11.88 9.29 17.42
C SER A 400 -10.51 8.70 17.08
N VAL A 401 -9.46 9.11 17.82
CA VAL A 401 -8.09 8.57 17.75
C VAL A 401 -7.60 8.16 19.14
N GLY A 402 -6.93 7.01 19.24
CA GLY A 402 -6.33 6.48 20.46
C GLY A 402 -7.28 5.75 21.42
N TRP A 403 -6.95 5.73 22.70
CA TRP A 403 -7.69 4.91 23.68
C TRP A 403 -9.14 5.38 23.85
N GLY A 404 -10.05 4.43 24.04
CA GLY A 404 -11.47 4.71 24.16
C GLY A 404 -12.19 5.00 22.84
N GLY A 405 -11.50 4.97 21.70
CA GLY A 405 -12.12 5.16 20.40
C GLY A 405 -12.75 3.91 19.80
N SER A 406 -13.18 4.03 18.53
CA SER A 406 -14.07 3.09 17.84
C SER A 406 -13.71 1.61 18.03
N PRO A 407 -14.66 0.78 18.53
CA PRO A 407 -14.41 -0.64 18.74
C PRO A 407 -14.65 -1.46 17.47
N ASN A 408 -14.09 -2.66 17.42
CA ASN A 408 -14.47 -3.70 16.48
C ASN A 408 -15.85 -4.30 16.83
N GLU A 409 -16.35 -5.22 16.01
CA GLU A 409 -17.67 -5.85 16.21
C GLU A 409 -17.79 -6.71 17.49
N GLU A 410 -16.68 -6.98 18.17
CA GLU A 410 -16.62 -7.71 19.44
C GLU A 410 -16.45 -6.75 20.64
N GLY A 411 -16.42 -5.44 20.40
CA GLY A 411 -16.31 -4.41 21.44
C GLY A 411 -14.89 -4.06 21.86
N GLU A 412 -13.88 -4.53 21.13
CA GLU A 412 -12.48 -4.26 21.42
C GLU A 412 -11.94 -3.10 20.56
N THR A 413 -11.22 -2.18 21.20
CA THR A 413 -10.51 -1.10 20.52
C THR A 413 -9.10 -1.56 20.14
N THR A 414 -8.72 -1.37 18.87
CA THR A 414 -7.37 -1.64 18.36
C THR A 414 -6.86 -0.45 17.55
N LEU A 415 -5.56 -0.19 17.64
CA LEU A 415 -4.93 1.02 17.09
C LEU A 415 -3.99 0.71 15.92
N ASP A 416 -3.96 1.63 14.97
CA ASP A 416 -3.10 1.60 13.79
C ASP A 416 -2.27 2.89 13.76
N ALA A 417 -0.94 2.81 13.63
CA ALA A 417 -0.08 3.99 13.55
C ALA A 417 1.21 3.76 12.75
N MET A 418 1.75 4.79 12.11
CA MET A 418 3.09 4.76 11.53
C MET A 418 3.82 6.10 11.63
N VAL A 419 5.14 6.03 11.51
CA VAL A 419 6.02 7.18 11.31
C VAL A 419 7.02 6.88 10.19
N MET A 420 7.23 7.86 9.30
CA MET A 420 8.15 7.75 8.17
C MET A 420 9.04 8.99 8.06
N ASP A 421 10.33 8.74 7.84
CA ASP A 421 11.35 9.74 7.55
C ASP A 421 11.63 9.83 6.05
N GLY A 422 11.31 10.98 5.44
CA GLY A 422 11.52 11.22 4.02
C GLY A 422 12.99 11.36 3.62
N LYS A 423 13.91 11.51 4.57
CA LYS A 423 15.35 11.56 4.29
C LYS A 423 15.94 10.18 4.08
N THR A 424 15.62 9.26 4.98
CA THR A 424 16.19 7.90 5.01
C THR A 424 15.28 6.84 4.40
N MET A 425 14.04 7.21 4.08
CA MET A 425 12.96 6.31 3.70
C MET A 425 12.63 5.26 4.78
N LYS A 426 13.12 5.43 6.01
CA LYS A 426 12.85 4.51 7.11
C LYS A 426 11.42 4.71 7.61
N VAL A 427 10.77 3.60 7.94
CA VAL A 427 9.41 3.54 8.46
C VAL A 427 9.40 2.67 9.71
N GLY A 428 8.57 3.01 10.69
CA GLY A 428 8.12 2.07 11.71
C GLY A 428 6.62 2.21 11.90
N ALA A 429 5.94 1.08 12.01
CA ALA A 429 4.49 1.01 12.02
C ALA A 429 3.97 -0.15 12.88
N VAL A 430 2.76 0.03 13.38
CA VAL A 430 1.98 -1.00 14.08
C VAL A 430 0.55 -1.02 13.56
N GLY A 431 0.01 -2.22 13.33
CA GLY A 431 -1.37 -2.41 12.86
C GLY A 431 -2.14 -3.38 13.75
N GLY A 432 -3.39 -3.08 14.07
CA GLY A 432 -4.21 -3.87 14.97
C GLY A 432 -3.57 -4.02 16.34
N LEU A 433 -2.86 -2.99 16.83
CA LEU A 433 -2.23 -2.98 18.14
C LEU A 433 -3.30 -3.04 19.23
N ARG A 434 -3.18 -4.01 20.12
CA ARG A 434 -4.15 -4.25 21.21
C ARG A 434 -3.53 -3.83 22.53
N PHE A 435 -4.37 -3.40 23.46
CA PHE A 435 -4.00 -3.20 24.86
C PHE A 435 -2.86 -2.19 25.17
N ILE A 436 -2.43 -1.36 24.23
CA ILE A 436 -1.41 -0.31 24.41
C ILE A 436 -2.01 1.01 23.93
N LYS A 437 -1.86 2.09 24.71
CA LYS A 437 -2.49 3.38 24.39
C LYS A 437 -1.66 4.18 23.37
N GLU A 438 -0.34 4.07 23.45
CA GLU A 438 0.61 4.95 22.79
C GLU A 438 1.08 4.38 21.42
N ALA A 439 0.14 4.17 20.49
CA ALA A 439 0.41 3.46 19.24
C ALA A 439 1.53 4.11 18.40
N ILE A 440 1.53 5.44 18.24
CA ILE A 440 2.58 6.15 17.50
C ILE A 440 3.95 6.03 18.19
N ALA A 441 4.00 5.94 19.52
CA ALA A 441 5.23 5.74 20.26
C ALA A 441 5.77 4.31 20.07
N VAL A 442 4.88 3.30 20.00
CA VAL A 442 5.27 1.93 19.63
C VAL A 442 5.76 1.89 18.18
N ALA A 443 5.08 2.55 17.24
CA ALA A 443 5.55 2.69 15.86
C ALA A 443 6.95 3.33 15.78
N ARG A 444 7.21 4.36 16.59
CA ARG A 444 8.55 4.95 16.76
C ARG A 444 9.56 3.95 17.34
N HIS A 445 9.15 3.04 18.22
CA HIS A 445 10.04 1.98 18.71
C HIS A 445 10.32 0.90 17.65
N VAL A 446 9.34 0.54 16.81
CA VAL A 446 9.60 -0.31 15.63
C VAL A 446 10.64 0.36 14.72
N PHE A 447 10.45 1.66 14.44
CA PHE A 447 11.39 2.49 13.67
C PHE A 447 12.79 2.51 14.31
N GLN A 448 12.91 2.55 15.63
CA GLN A 448 14.21 2.70 16.29
C GLN A 448 14.93 1.37 16.52
N TYR A 449 14.20 0.35 16.95
CA TYR A 449 14.78 -0.85 17.53
C TYR A 449 14.66 -2.09 16.65
N THR A 450 14.14 -1.95 15.43
CA THR A 450 14.03 -3.05 14.48
C THR A 450 14.45 -2.63 13.07
N LYS A 451 14.82 -3.61 12.25
CA LYS A 451 14.98 -3.45 10.79
C LYS A 451 13.64 -3.49 10.05
N HIS A 452 12.59 -3.95 10.73
CA HIS A 452 11.26 -4.13 10.16
C HIS A 452 10.49 -2.83 10.04
N THR A 453 9.50 -2.84 9.15
CA THR A 453 8.61 -1.73 8.86
C THR A 453 7.30 -1.85 9.66
N LEU A 454 6.65 -3.02 9.66
CA LEU A 454 5.31 -3.22 10.23
C LEU A 454 5.25 -4.44 11.17
N LEU A 455 4.78 -4.23 12.40
CA LEU A 455 4.39 -5.30 13.33
C LEU A 455 2.88 -5.27 13.59
N VAL A 456 2.24 -6.44 13.73
CA VAL A 456 0.77 -6.49 13.86
C VAL A 456 0.24 -7.35 15.02
N GLY A 457 -0.98 -7.01 15.46
CA GLY A 457 -1.79 -7.82 16.38
C GLY A 457 -1.20 -7.98 17.79
N ASP A 458 -1.45 -9.15 18.40
CA ASP A 458 -0.95 -9.47 19.74
C ASP A 458 0.59 -9.50 19.81
N GLN A 459 1.26 -9.93 18.75
CA GLN A 459 2.72 -9.95 18.70
C GLN A 459 3.33 -8.53 18.66
N ALA A 460 2.64 -7.54 18.08
CA ALA A 460 3.03 -6.14 18.22
C ALA A 460 2.85 -5.63 19.67
N THR A 461 1.83 -6.12 20.37
CA THR A 461 1.61 -5.83 21.79
C THR A 461 2.73 -6.40 22.65
N GLU A 462 3.17 -7.63 22.35
CA GLU A 462 4.29 -8.27 23.03
C GLU A 462 5.61 -7.52 22.80
N PHE A 463 5.86 -7.06 21.57
CA PHE A 463 6.96 -6.15 21.28
C PHE A 463 6.88 -4.87 22.12
N ALA A 464 5.71 -4.22 22.19
CA ALA A 464 5.52 -3.02 23.00
C ALA A 464 5.82 -3.28 24.49
N VAL A 465 5.34 -4.39 25.04
CA VAL A 465 5.66 -4.78 26.44
C VAL A 465 7.15 -5.00 26.63
N LYS A 466 7.84 -5.70 25.70
CA LYS A 466 9.31 -5.86 25.71
C LYS A 466 10.03 -4.51 25.67
N MET A 467 9.44 -3.50 25.04
CA MET A 467 9.95 -2.13 24.98
C MET A 467 9.60 -1.25 26.19
N GLY A 468 8.81 -1.77 27.13
CA GLY A 468 8.46 -1.10 28.39
C GLY A 468 7.11 -0.39 28.41
N PHE A 469 6.26 -0.59 27.40
CA PHE A 469 4.89 -0.06 27.38
C PHE A 469 3.97 -0.90 28.30
N GLU A 470 2.99 -0.24 28.93
CA GLU A 470 2.07 -0.89 29.86
C GLU A 470 0.86 -1.50 29.13
N LYS A 471 0.68 -2.81 29.28
CA LYS A 471 -0.49 -3.53 28.77
C LYS A 471 -1.71 -3.25 29.66
N GLN A 472 -2.75 -2.66 29.08
CA GLN A 472 -3.99 -2.31 29.77
C GLN A 472 -5.22 -2.38 28.83
N ASN A 473 -6.44 -2.41 29.39
CA ASN A 473 -7.63 -2.30 28.55
C ASN A 473 -7.76 -0.86 28.02
N ILE A 474 -7.90 -0.73 26.70
CA ILE A 474 -8.01 0.55 25.99
C ILE A 474 -9.39 0.77 25.37
N SER A 475 -10.34 -0.14 25.58
CA SER A 475 -11.72 0.04 25.12
C SER A 475 -12.44 1.17 25.86
N MET A 476 -13.46 1.72 25.23
CA MET A 476 -14.33 2.73 25.84
C MET A 476 -14.99 2.25 27.14
N THR A 477 -15.18 3.16 28.09
CA THR A 477 -15.71 2.82 29.42
C THR A 477 -17.17 2.36 29.40
N ASN A 478 -17.98 2.86 28.46
CA ASN A 478 -19.40 2.52 28.30
C ASN A 478 -19.64 1.49 27.17
N ILE A 479 -18.65 0.64 26.88
CA ILE A 479 -18.70 -0.28 25.72
C ILE A 479 -19.95 -1.17 25.68
N ASN A 480 -20.44 -1.64 26.82
CA ASN A 480 -21.62 -2.51 26.85
C ASN A 480 -22.87 -1.78 26.32
N GLU A 481 -23.12 -0.55 26.75
CA GLU A 481 -24.24 0.26 26.27
C GLU A 481 -24.10 0.58 24.78
N TYR A 482 -22.87 0.88 24.34
CA TYR A 482 -22.55 1.14 22.94
C TYR A 482 -22.84 -0.08 22.04
N MET A 483 -22.39 -1.27 22.46
CA MET A 483 -22.62 -2.51 21.71
C MET A 483 -24.09 -2.95 21.75
N ASP A 484 -24.81 -2.69 22.85
CA ASP A 484 -26.25 -2.98 22.95
C ASP A 484 -27.08 -2.10 22.01
N ASP A 485 -26.76 -0.79 21.90
CA ASP A 485 -27.40 0.10 20.92
C ASP A 485 -27.17 -0.37 19.48
N TRP A 486 -25.95 -0.78 19.14
CA TRP A 486 -25.62 -1.33 17.82
C TRP A 486 -26.39 -2.63 17.52
N LYS A 487 -26.45 -3.56 18.48
CA LYS A 487 -27.24 -4.80 18.34
C LYS A 487 -28.74 -4.53 18.19
N ASN A 488 -29.27 -3.54 18.91
CA ASN A 488 -30.66 -3.11 18.78
C ASN A 488 -30.98 -2.51 17.39
N LYS A 489 -29.95 -2.04 16.68
CA LYS A 489 -30.02 -1.58 15.28
C LYS A 489 -29.65 -2.70 14.29
N SER A 490 -29.86 -3.96 14.67
CA SER A 490 -29.55 -5.14 13.86
C SER A 490 -28.08 -5.21 13.40
N CYS A 491 -27.18 -4.72 14.24
CA CYS A 491 -25.74 -4.64 13.95
C CYS A 491 -25.46 -3.88 12.65
N GLN A 492 -26.12 -2.73 12.47
CA GLN A 492 -25.82 -1.79 11.40
C GLN A 492 -25.20 -0.51 11.98
N PRO A 493 -24.14 0.02 11.36
CA PRO A 493 -23.44 -0.51 10.18
C PRO A 493 -22.60 -1.77 10.46
N ASN A 494 -22.37 -2.64 9.45
CA ASN A 494 -21.36 -3.73 9.52
C ASN A 494 -20.61 -3.98 8.21
N ASN A 495 -19.59 -4.82 8.30
CA ASN A 495 -18.58 -5.06 7.28
C ASN A 495 -18.62 -6.45 6.65
N TRP A 496 -19.66 -7.24 6.91
CA TRP A 496 -19.84 -8.56 6.32
C TRP A 496 -20.66 -8.49 5.03
N ILE A 497 -20.25 -9.26 4.02
CA ILE A 497 -20.96 -9.41 2.75
C ILE A 497 -20.99 -10.88 2.36
N ASN A 498 -21.94 -11.29 1.52
CA ASN A 498 -22.02 -12.65 0.99
C ASN A 498 -22.01 -13.77 2.06
N VAL A 499 -22.54 -13.50 3.25
CA VAL A 499 -22.63 -14.45 4.37
C VAL A 499 -24.08 -14.82 4.70
N HIS A 500 -24.24 -15.89 5.49
CA HIS A 500 -25.51 -16.32 6.09
C HIS A 500 -25.38 -16.30 7.62
N PRO A 501 -26.40 -15.84 8.37
CA PRO A 501 -27.62 -15.19 7.90
C PRO A 501 -27.34 -13.82 7.24
N ASP A 502 -28.32 -13.27 6.52
CA ASP A 502 -28.21 -11.99 5.81
C ASP A 502 -27.68 -10.89 6.75
N PRO A 503 -26.47 -10.33 6.48
CA PRO A 503 -25.82 -9.40 7.38
C PRO A 503 -26.53 -8.05 7.48
N SER A 504 -27.42 -7.70 6.54
CA SER A 504 -28.23 -6.47 6.61
C SER A 504 -29.34 -6.52 7.68
N LYS A 505 -29.62 -7.72 8.22
CA LYS A 505 -30.76 -7.97 9.13
C LYS A 505 -30.39 -8.69 10.41
N ASN A 506 -29.21 -9.29 10.50
CA ASN A 506 -28.83 -10.18 11.59
C ASN A 506 -27.40 -9.87 12.03
N CYS A 507 -27.11 -10.08 13.30
CA CYS A 507 -25.79 -9.90 13.93
C CYS A 507 -24.88 -11.14 13.85
N GLY A 508 -25.16 -12.08 12.93
CA GLY A 508 -24.48 -13.37 12.87
C GLY A 508 -24.90 -14.34 14.00
N PRO A 509 -24.05 -15.32 14.37
CA PRO A 509 -22.73 -15.59 13.78
C PRO A 509 -22.84 -15.87 12.28
N TYR A 510 -21.89 -15.34 11.52
CA TYR A 510 -21.88 -15.45 10.07
C TYR A 510 -21.07 -16.65 9.59
N THR A 511 -21.60 -17.33 8.58
CA THR A 511 -20.93 -18.40 7.84
C THR A 511 -20.96 -18.09 6.35
N LYS A 512 -20.02 -18.65 5.58
CA LYS A 512 -19.99 -18.48 4.12
C LYS A 512 -21.34 -18.81 3.47
N ASN A 513 -21.77 -18.01 2.51
CA ASN A 513 -22.93 -18.30 1.68
C ASN A 513 -22.47 -18.62 0.25
N GLU A 514 -22.52 -19.89 -0.13
CA GLU A 514 -22.07 -20.37 -1.45
C GLU A 514 -23.03 -20.01 -2.61
N ASN A 515 -24.24 -19.51 -2.30
CA ASN A 515 -25.30 -19.29 -3.29
C ASN A 515 -25.46 -17.83 -3.74
N ILE A 516 -24.54 -16.93 -3.37
CA ILE A 516 -24.61 -15.51 -3.77
C ILE A 516 -23.53 -15.24 -4.83
N ALA A 517 -23.97 -14.82 -6.02
CA ALA A 517 -23.10 -14.18 -7.00
C ALA A 517 -22.59 -12.86 -6.41
N ASP A 518 -21.31 -12.52 -6.65
CA ASP A 518 -20.66 -11.28 -6.19
C ASP A 518 -21.53 -10.04 -6.49
N ASN A 519 -22.42 -9.70 -5.58
CA ASN A 519 -23.21 -8.49 -5.65
C ASN A 519 -22.46 -7.46 -4.81
N GLU A 520 -22.11 -6.34 -5.43
CA GLU A 520 -21.59 -5.18 -4.71
C GLU A 520 -22.66 -4.68 -3.73
N VAL A 521 -22.48 -5.02 -2.46
CA VAL A 521 -23.29 -4.46 -1.39
C VAL A 521 -22.78 -3.05 -1.10
N LYS A 522 -23.42 -2.07 -1.72
CA LYS A 522 -23.23 -0.64 -1.45
C LYS A 522 -23.82 -0.29 -0.09
N VAL A 523 -22.99 -0.10 0.93
CA VAL A 523 -23.40 0.56 2.16
C VAL A 523 -22.25 1.39 2.71
N ASN A 524 -22.47 2.70 2.78
CA ASN A 524 -21.58 3.70 3.37
C ASN A 524 -21.69 3.65 4.89
N LEU A 525 -20.56 3.55 5.59
CA LEU A 525 -20.52 3.48 7.06
C LEU A 525 -19.70 4.63 7.68
N ILE A 526 -19.23 5.56 6.86
CA ILE A 526 -18.21 6.54 7.24
C ILE A 526 -18.77 7.95 7.12
N ASP A 527 -18.94 8.61 8.26
CA ASP A 527 -19.26 10.04 8.36
C ASP A 527 -18.13 10.79 9.10
N GLU A 528 -18.27 12.11 9.20
CA GLU A 528 -17.33 13.04 9.86
C GLU A 528 -17.04 12.74 11.34
N LYS A 529 -17.70 11.74 11.93
CA LYS A 529 -17.53 11.38 13.35
C LYS A 529 -17.08 9.94 13.57
N ASN A 530 -16.94 9.15 12.50
CA ASN A 530 -16.69 7.70 12.56
C ASN A 530 -15.45 7.29 11.75
N HIS A 531 -14.47 8.18 11.66
CA HIS A 531 -13.49 8.11 10.59
C HIS A 531 -12.09 8.66 10.92
N ASP A 532 -11.94 9.35 12.05
CA ASP A 532 -10.87 10.31 12.12
C ASP A 532 -9.51 9.63 12.24
N THR A 533 -8.71 9.84 11.22
CA THR A 533 -7.28 9.54 11.23
C THR A 533 -6.57 10.87 11.35
N ILE A 534 -5.73 11.01 12.38
CA ILE A 534 -4.78 12.12 12.38
C ILE A 534 -3.61 11.73 11.49
N GLY A 535 -3.35 12.55 10.49
CA GLY A 535 -2.13 12.54 9.71
C GLY A 535 -1.43 13.87 9.87
N ILE A 536 -0.14 13.87 10.19
CA ILE A 536 0.69 15.07 10.34
C ILE A 536 1.85 14.98 9.37
N ILE A 537 2.06 16.03 8.59
CA ILE A 537 3.26 16.24 7.77
C ILE A 537 4.04 17.41 8.37
N ALA A 538 5.32 17.21 8.62
CA ALA A 538 6.20 18.24 9.19
C ALA A 538 7.44 18.42 8.32
N ILE A 539 7.87 19.68 8.16
CA ILE A 539 9.17 20.04 7.61
C ILE A 539 9.93 20.84 8.67
N ASP A 540 11.10 20.35 9.09
CA ASP A 540 11.95 21.02 10.07
C ASP A 540 12.78 22.17 9.46
N GLU A 541 13.54 22.88 10.30
CA GLU A 541 14.39 24.01 9.88
C GLU A 541 15.47 23.62 8.86
N ASP A 542 15.89 22.34 8.85
CA ASP A 542 16.87 21.79 7.91
C ASP A 542 16.21 21.33 6.59
N GLY A 543 14.88 21.43 6.48
CA GLY A 543 14.11 20.97 5.32
C GLY A 543 13.89 19.46 5.29
N ASN A 544 14.09 18.73 6.40
CA ASN A 544 13.75 17.32 6.46
C ASN A 544 12.24 17.14 6.63
N ILE A 545 11.68 16.20 5.89
CA ILE A 545 10.24 15.94 5.83
C ILE A 545 9.95 14.64 6.58
N ALA A 546 8.96 14.68 7.46
CA ALA A 546 8.43 13.50 8.12
C ALA A 546 6.91 13.46 8.01
N VAL A 547 6.36 12.25 8.08
CA VAL A 547 4.92 12.02 8.20
C VAL A 547 4.64 11.04 9.32
N GLY A 548 3.57 11.30 10.08
CA GLY A 548 3.04 10.40 11.09
C GLY A 548 1.52 10.27 10.96
N THR A 549 1.00 9.08 11.26
CA THR A 549 -0.43 8.80 11.26
C THR A 549 -0.83 7.96 12.48
N SER A 550 -2.05 8.16 12.98
CA SER A 550 -2.63 7.32 14.03
C SER A 550 -4.16 7.28 13.94
N THR A 551 -4.76 6.14 14.23
CA THR A 551 -6.23 5.95 14.23
C THR A 551 -6.67 4.74 15.06
N ASN A 552 -7.96 4.70 15.39
CA ASN A 552 -8.70 3.51 15.83
C ASN A 552 -9.21 2.67 14.67
N GLY A 553 -9.11 3.17 13.43
CA GLY A 553 -9.72 2.56 12.27
C GLY A 553 -11.25 2.62 12.31
N MET A 554 -11.88 1.86 11.41
CA MET A 554 -13.32 1.90 11.22
C MET A 554 -14.10 1.30 12.41
N THR A 555 -15.18 1.96 12.83
CA THR A 555 -16.13 1.44 13.82
C THR A 555 -16.80 0.14 13.36
N TYR A 556 -16.95 -0.82 14.27
CA TYR A 556 -17.50 -2.17 14.02
C TYR A 556 -16.75 -2.92 12.89
N LYS A 557 -15.46 -2.63 12.73
CA LYS A 557 -14.57 -3.43 11.89
C LYS A 557 -14.56 -4.89 12.34
N ILE A 558 -14.33 -5.81 11.41
CA ILE A 558 -14.07 -7.21 11.74
C ILE A 558 -12.74 -7.28 12.51
N PRO A 559 -12.63 -8.10 13.58
CA PRO A 559 -11.40 -8.31 14.31
C PRO A 559 -10.24 -8.64 13.36
N GLY A 560 -9.07 -8.06 13.63
CA GLY A 560 -7.87 -8.19 12.81
C GLY A 560 -7.79 -7.18 11.67
N ARG A 561 -8.82 -6.37 11.41
CA ARG A 561 -8.76 -5.35 10.35
C ARG A 561 -7.68 -4.30 10.62
N VAL A 562 -6.84 -4.08 9.61
CA VAL A 562 -5.88 -2.97 9.53
C VAL A 562 -6.25 -2.05 8.36
N GLY A 563 -6.30 -0.74 8.60
CA GLY A 563 -6.62 0.26 7.56
C GLY A 563 -5.41 0.72 6.75
N ASP A 564 -5.55 1.86 6.08
CA ASP A 564 -4.46 2.53 5.36
C ASP A 564 -3.45 3.19 6.30
N SER A 565 -3.90 3.64 7.47
CA SER A 565 -3.11 4.50 8.37
C SER A 565 -1.71 3.98 8.68
N PRO A 566 -1.46 2.70 9.02
CA PRO A 566 -0.12 2.21 9.35
C PRO A 566 0.67 1.75 8.12
N ILE A 567 0.12 1.89 6.90
CA ILE A 567 0.71 1.39 5.67
C ILE A 567 1.42 2.53 4.94
N PRO A 568 2.76 2.48 4.83
CA PRO A 568 3.51 3.52 4.11
C PRO A 568 3.07 3.56 2.65
N GLY A 569 2.82 4.76 2.15
CA GLY A 569 2.31 4.98 0.81
C GLY A 569 0.78 4.96 0.72
N SER A 570 0.08 4.41 1.70
CA SER A 570 -1.38 4.54 1.80
C SER A 570 -1.75 5.67 2.75
N GLY A 571 -1.62 5.46 4.06
CA GLY A 571 -2.00 6.42 5.09
C GLY A 571 -1.08 7.65 5.17
N GLY A 572 0.22 7.46 4.99
CA GLY A 572 1.19 8.54 4.94
C GLY A 572 2.41 8.20 4.09
N TYR A 573 3.02 9.21 3.47
CA TYR A 573 4.28 9.04 2.74
C TYR A 573 5.11 10.34 2.76
N ALA A 574 6.45 10.21 2.85
CA ALA A 574 7.37 11.33 2.81
C ALA A 574 8.60 11.00 1.95
N ASP A 575 9.06 11.99 1.17
CA ASP A 575 10.33 11.96 0.43
C ASP A 575 10.91 13.38 0.43
N ASN A 576 12.09 13.57 1.03
CA ASN A 576 12.77 14.88 1.12
C ASN A 576 13.02 15.53 -0.25
N LYS A 577 13.09 14.75 -1.32
CA LYS A 577 13.31 15.25 -2.69
C LYS A 577 12.03 15.82 -3.32
N VAL A 578 10.87 15.61 -2.70
CA VAL A 578 9.57 15.95 -3.29
C VAL A 578 8.63 16.64 -2.30
N GLY A 579 8.30 16.00 -1.18
CA GLY A 579 7.22 16.40 -0.29
C GLY A 579 6.71 15.26 0.57
N GLY A 580 5.61 15.49 1.28
CA GLY A 580 4.86 14.49 2.02
C GLY A 580 3.36 14.56 1.74
N ALA A 581 2.65 13.49 2.07
CA ALA A 581 1.21 13.40 1.99
C ALA A 581 0.67 12.55 3.15
N ALA A 582 -0.53 12.88 3.61
CA ALA A 582 -1.25 12.12 4.62
C ALA A 582 -2.73 12.00 4.25
N ALA A 583 -3.25 10.79 4.37
CA ALA A 583 -4.60 10.39 4.01
C ALA A 583 -5.47 10.20 5.25
N THR A 584 -6.77 10.43 5.05
CA THR A 584 -7.82 10.03 5.96
C THR A 584 -8.99 9.61 5.08
N GLY A 585 -9.46 8.39 5.22
CA GLY A 585 -10.50 7.86 4.33
C GLY A 585 -11.03 6.52 4.83
N ASP A 586 -11.99 5.99 4.08
CA ASP A 586 -12.23 4.57 4.07
C ASP A 586 -10.88 3.87 3.86
N GLY A 587 -10.25 3.46 4.95
CA GLY A 587 -8.86 3.01 4.89
C GLY A 587 -8.69 1.78 4.02
N ASP A 588 -9.76 0.99 3.84
CA ASP A 588 -9.76 -0.14 2.93
C ASP A 588 -9.73 0.32 1.46
N VAL A 589 -10.41 1.42 1.11
CA VAL A 589 -10.36 2.04 -0.22
C VAL A 589 -9.07 2.85 -0.42
N MET A 590 -8.65 3.69 0.53
CA MET A 590 -7.44 4.50 0.41
C MET A 590 -6.20 3.63 0.16
N MET A 591 -6.13 2.48 0.84
CA MET A 591 -5.05 1.51 0.68
C MET A 591 -5.00 0.92 -0.73
N ARG A 592 -6.15 0.64 -1.37
CA ARG A 592 -6.22 0.10 -2.74
C ARG A 592 -5.62 1.03 -3.80
N PHE A 593 -5.40 2.31 -3.49
CA PHE A 593 -4.85 3.29 -4.44
C PHE A 593 -3.48 3.84 -4.04
N SER A 594 -2.85 3.33 -2.95
CA SER A 594 -1.61 3.88 -2.40
C SER A 594 -1.65 5.42 -2.37
N ALA A 595 -2.72 5.97 -1.77
CA ALA A 595 -3.13 7.36 -1.96
C ALA A 595 -2.03 8.38 -1.66
N SER A 596 -1.31 8.22 -0.54
CA SER A 596 -0.22 9.14 -0.16
C SER A 596 1.00 9.01 -1.07
N PHE A 597 1.35 7.80 -1.51
CA PHE A 597 2.43 7.58 -2.47
C PHE A 597 2.10 8.21 -3.83
N LEU A 598 0.87 8.01 -4.31
CA LEU A 598 0.40 8.61 -5.57
C LEU A 598 0.46 10.14 -5.52
N ALA A 599 0.07 10.77 -4.42
CA ALA A 599 0.18 12.22 -4.25
C ALA A 599 1.63 12.70 -4.40
N VAL A 600 2.58 12.04 -3.73
CA VAL A 600 4.00 12.38 -3.81
C VAL A 600 4.55 12.12 -5.22
N GLU A 601 4.16 11.04 -5.90
CA GLU A 601 4.59 10.79 -7.28
C GLU A 601 3.99 11.78 -8.29
N LEU A 602 2.76 12.24 -8.07
CA LEU A 602 2.17 13.32 -8.88
C LEU A 602 2.98 14.62 -8.72
N MET A 603 3.37 14.98 -7.49
CA MET A 603 4.27 16.12 -7.25
C MET A 603 5.64 15.91 -7.89
N ARG A 604 6.21 14.69 -7.83
CA ARG A 604 7.47 14.34 -8.51
C ARG A 604 7.38 14.58 -10.02
N ASN A 605 6.20 14.36 -10.60
CA ASN A 605 5.90 14.62 -12.00
C ASN A 605 5.47 16.08 -12.29
N GLY A 606 5.73 17.00 -11.37
CA GLY A 606 5.56 18.44 -11.56
C GLY A 606 4.16 18.97 -11.29
N LYS A 607 3.26 18.17 -10.67
CA LYS A 607 1.98 18.68 -10.18
C LYS A 607 2.17 19.53 -8.94
N THR A 608 1.37 20.58 -8.80
CA THR A 608 1.27 21.30 -7.53
C THR A 608 0.64 20.41 -6.46
N PRO A 609 0.85 20.68 -5.15
CA PRO A 609 0.19 19.94 -4.07
C PRO A 609 -1.33 19.84 -4.21
N GLN A 610 -1.99 20.93 -4.63
CA GLN A 610 -3.44 20.96 -4.83
C GLN A 610 -3.89 20.07 -5.99
N GLU A 611 -3.22 20.16 -7.14
CA GLU A 611 -3.50 19.28 -8.29
C GLU A 611 -3.25 17.82 -7.95
N ALA A 612 -2.20 17.52 -7.18
CA ALA A 612 -1.90 16.16 -6.73
C ALA A 612 -3.03 15.62 -5.84
N ALA A 613 -3.48 16.39 -4.84
CA ALA A 613 -4.60 16.02 -3.98
C ALA A 613 -5.89 15.76 -4.78
N GLU A 614 -6.25 16.66 -5.69
CA GLU A 614 -7.44 16.52 -6.55
C GLU A 614 -7.38 15.28 -7.45
N LEU A 615 -6.21 14.98 -8.02
CA LEU A 615 -6.03 13.81 -8.91
C LEU A 615 -6.11 12.48 -8.15
N VAL A 616 -5.60 12.41 -6.91
CA VAL A 616 -5.76 11.23 -6.06
C VAL A 616 -7.23 10.97 -5.79
N ILE A 617 -7.96 11.98 -5.31
CA ILE A 617 -9.40 11.85 -5.02
C ILE A 617 -10.20 11.53 -6.29
N ALA A 618 -9.84 12.13 -7.43
CA ALA A 618 -10.48 11.82 -8.70
C ALA A 618 -10.30 10.35 -9.11
N ARG A 619 -9.10 9.78 -8.91
CA ARG A 619 -8.81 8.37 -9.24
C ARG A 619 -9.56 7.41 -8.31
N ILE A 620 -9.65 7.70 -7.02
CA ILE A 620 -10.45 6.90 -6.08
C ILE A 620 -11.93 6.95 -6.49
N GLY A 621 -12.46 8.17 -6.72
CA GLY A 621 -13.86 8.38 -7.10
C GLY A 621 -14.24 7.82 -8.47
N GLU A 622 -13.28 7.42 -9.31
CA GLU A 622 -13.56 6.71 -10.57
C GLU A 622 -14.10 5.29 -10.33
N PHE A 623 -13.63 4.63 -9.27
CA PHE A 623 -14.05 3.28 -8.89
C PHE A 623 -15.01 3.27 -7.71
N TYR A 624 -14.79 4.17 -6.74
CA TYR A 624 -15.54 4.25 -5.48
C TYR A 624 -16.07 5.68 -5.26
N PRO A 625 -17.04 6.16 -6.05
CA PRO A 625 -17.58 7.52 -5.95
C PRO A 625 -18.35 7.81 -4.66
N GLU A 626 -18.75 6.76 -3.93
CA GLU A 626 -19.49 6.83 -2.67
C GLU A 626 -18.59 6.60 -1.44
N SER A 627 -17.28 6.45 -1.63
CA SER A 627 -16.33 6.22 -0.54
C SER A 627 -15.79 7.56 -0.02
N SER A 628 -15.88 7.76 1.30
CA SER A 628 -15.30 8.92 1.97
C SER A 628 -13.79 8.86 1.91
N ALA A 629 -13.18 9.89 1.31
CA ALA A 629 -11.73 9.95 1.11
C ALA A 629 -11.27 11.40 1.15
N ALA A 630 -10.16 11.66 1.84
CA ALA A 630 -9.53 12.96 1.93
C ALA A 630 -8.01 12.80 2.01
N ILE A 631 -7.29 13.79 1.49
CA ILE A 631 -5.83 13.79 1.51
C ILE A 631 -5.32 15.22 1.64
N VAL A 632 -4.27 15.39 2.43
CA VAL A 632 -3.47 16.60 2.52
C VAL A 632 -2.07 16.34 2.00
N VAL A 633 -1.51 17.31 1.30
CA VAL A 633 -0.26 17.20 0.56
C VAL A 633 0.57 18.45 0.84
N LEU A 634 1.88 18.28 1.06
CA LEU A 634 2.84 19.34 1.34
C LEU A 634 4.10 19.09 0.51
N ASP A 635 4.51 20.03 -0.35
CA ASP A 635 5.76 19.89 -1.10
C ASP A 635 6.99 20.34 -0.28
N LYS A 636 8.17 19.96 -0.75
CA LYS A 636 9.48 20.30 -0.17
C LYS A 636 9.77 21.81 -0.11
N ASP A 637 8.97 22.65 -0.74
CA ASP A 637 9.12 24.10 -0.76
C ASP A 637 8.12 24.78 0.20
N GLY A 638 7.28 24.00 0.90
CA GLY A 638 6.31 24.44 1.89
C GLY A 638 4.95 24.83 1.31
N ASN A 639 4.68 24.58 0.02
CA ASN A 639 3.34 24.74 -0.54
C ASN A 639 2.49 23.52 -0.18
N TYR A 640 1.21 23.72 0.08
CA TYR A 640 0.30 22.65 0.45
C TYR A 640 -0.98 22.67 -0.39
N GLY A 641 -1.68 21.55 -0.37
CA GLY A 641 -2.96 21.37 -1.04
C GLY A 641 -3.74 20.22 -0.41
N PHE A 642 -5.04 20.23 -0.57
CA PHE A 642 -5.91 19.22 0.02
C PHE A 642 -7.19 19.06 -0.79
N ALA A 643 -7.72 17.84 -0.78
CA ALA A 643 -8.94 17.50 -1.51
C ALA A 643 -9.67 16.38 -0.77
N CYS A 644 -10.97 16.30 -1.02
CA CYS A 644 -11.80 15.28 -0.42
C CYS A 644 -13.04 14.98 -1.27
N GLN A 645 -13.62 13.81 -1.03
CA GLN A 645 -14.92 13.39 -1.55
C GLN A 645 -15.77 12.78 -0.43
N PHE A 646 -17.08 12.88 -0.63
CA PHE A 646 -18.14 12.21 0.12
C PHE A 646 -18.32 12.57 1.61
N PHE A 647 -17.40 13.30 2.24
CA PHE A 647 -17.70 14.08 3.45
C PHE A 647 -18.54 15.32 3.13
N SER A 648 -19.09 16.06 4.11
CA SER A 648 -19.68 17.37 3.80
C SER A 648 -18.60 18.43 3.60
N TYR A 649 -17.57 18.40 4.44
CA TYR A 649 -16.36 19.23 4.36
C TYR A 649 -15.14 18.44 4.83
N PHE A 650 -13.96 18.95 4.49
CA PHE A 650 -12.69 18.50 5.03
C PHE A 650 -11.89 19.72 5.45
N SER A 651 -11.43 19.72 6.69
CA SER A 651 -10.57 20.76 7.24
C SER A 651 -9.14 20.28 7.39
N ILE A 652 -8.20 21.22 7.41
CA ILE A 652 -6.80 20.99 7.75
C ILE A 652 -6.34 22.07 8.72
N SER A 653 -5.35 21.73 9.55
CA SER A 653 -4.68 22.66 10.46
C SER A 653 -3.25 22.90 10.01
N ILE A 654 -2.82 24.15 9.94
CA ILE A 654 -1.50 24.56 9.42
C ILE A 654 -0.82 25.50 10.41
N TYR A 655 0.48 25.32 10.63
CA TYR A 655 1.29 26.25 11.40
C TYR A 655 2.70 26.44 10.81
N HIS A 656 3.12 27.70 10.64
CA HIS A 656 4.46 28.12 10.23
C HIS A 656 4.79 29.49 10.84
N PRO A 657 6.07 29.94 10.86
CA PRO A 657 6.54 31.12 11.59
C PRO A 657 5.88 32.47 11.24
N GLU A 658 5.25 32.58 10.07
CA GLU A 658 4.57 33.83 9.68
C GLU A 658 3.11 33.90 10.16
N LEU A 659 2.62 32.85 10.83
CA LEU A 659 1.29 32.82 11.42
C LEU A 659 1.41 33.10 12.93
N ASP A 660 0.61 34.04 13.45
CA ASP A 660 0.56 34.32 14.89
C ASP A 660 -0.11 33.18 15.70
N LYS A 661 -0.90 32.34 15.01
CA LYS A 661 -1.62 31.18 15.56
C LYS A 661 -1.86 30.15 14.47
N VAL A 662 -2.18 28.91 14.88
CA VAL A 662 -2.64 27.86 13.95
C VAL A 662 -3.77 28.37 13.06
N LYS A 663 -3.65 28.10 11.76
CA LYS A 663 -4.65 28.44 10.74
C LYS A 663 -5.43 27.18 10.38
N ILE A 664 -6.76 27.27 10.39
CA ILE A 664 -7.64 26.23 9.86
C ILE A 664 -8.07 26.65 8.47
N GLU A 665 -7.98 25.74 7.52
CA GLU A 665 -8.58 25.87 6.20
C GLU A 665 -9.59 24.74 5.99
N GLU A 666 -10.68 25.02 5.30
CA GLU A 666 -11.70 24.02 4.98
C GLU A 666 -12.05 24.06 3.49
N THR A 667 -12.48 22.92 2.97
CA THR A 667 -13.05 22.81 1.63
C THR A 667 -14.28 21.92 1.64
N LYS A 668 -15.21 22.20 0.73
CA LYS A 668 -16.37 21.34 0.51
C LYS A 668 -15.95 20.12 -0.28
N CYS A 669 -16.30 18.94 0.20
CA CYS A 669 -15.93 17.71 -0.48
C CYS A 669 -16.84 17.42 -1.67
N ARG A 670 -16.21 16.85 -2.70
CA ARG A 670 -16.88 16.40 -3.93
C ARG A 670 -17.99 15.39 -3.59
N GLN A 671 -19.17 15.57 -4.18
CA GLN A 671 -20.31 14.66 -4.06
C GLN A 671 -20.53 13.85 -5.34
N ILE A 672 -21.39 12.83 -5.26
CA ILE A 672 -21.82 12.05 -6.42
C ILE A 672 -22.47 13.00 -7.44
N GLY A 673 -22.00 12.94 -8.69
CA GLY A 673 -22.50 13.77 -9.79
C GLY A 673 -21.75 15.09 -9.99
N ASP A 674 -20.88 15.48 -9.05
CA ASP A 674 -19.98 16.61 -9.27
C ASP A 674 -18.97 16.26 -10.39
N PRO A 675 -18.74 17.17 -11.36
CA PRO A 675 -17.82 16.93 -12.46
C PRO A 675 -16.41 16.67 -11.93
N ILE A 676 -15.71 15.72 -12.55
CA ILE A 676 -14.27 15.52 -12.32
C ILE A 676 -13.53 16.69 -12.98
N THR A 677 -13.51 17.84 -12.31
CA THR A 677 -12.72 18.98 -12.74
C THR A 677 -11.34 18.85 -12.14
N THR A 678 -10.39 18.32 -12.91
CA THR A 678 -8.99 18.61 -12.63
C THR A 678 -8.77 20.07 -13.02
N THR A 679 -8.21 20.88 -12.13
CA THR A 679 -7.91 22.31 -12.34
C THR A 679 -7.14 22.58 -13.65
N THR A 680 -6.47 21.58 -14.23
CA THR A 680 -5.82 21.65 -15.56
C THR A 680 -6.75 21.60 -16.79
N SER A 681 -7.98 21.11 -16.67
CA SER A 681 -8.89 20.92 -17.82
C SER A 681 -9.55 22.22 -18.31
N ALA A 682 -9.67 23.25 -17.46
CA ALA A 682 -10.35 24.49 -17.82
C ALA A 682 -9.51 25.38 -18.75
N ALA A 683 -8.18 25.32 -18.64
CA ALA A 683 -7.27 26.14 -19.45
C ALA A 683 -7.05 25.58 -20.87
N PHE A 684 -7.09 24.25 -21.07
CA PHE A 684 -6.83 23.64 -22.38
C PHE A 684 -8.05 23.55 -23.30
N ARG A 685 -9.28 23.55 -22.75
CA ARG A 685 -10.52 23.53 -23.57
C ARG A 685 -10.78 24.84 -24.31
N ILE A 686 -10.15 25.95 -23.92
CA ILE A 686 -10.32 27.26 -24.57
C ILE A 686 -9.37 27.43 -25.77
N HIS A 687 -8.29 26.64 -25.89
CA HIS A 687 -7.37 26.73 -27.04
C HIS A 687 -7.66 25.74 -28.17
N PHE A 688 -8.20 24.55 -27.89
CA PHE A 688 -8.49 23.58 -28.96
C PHE A 688 -9.71 23.96 -29.82
N ASN A 689 -10.77 24.52 -29.22
CA ASN A 689 -11.92 24.98 -29.99
C ASN A 689 -11.60 26.21 -30.85
N SER A 690 -10.71 27.10 -30.39
CA SER A 690 -10.29 28.26 -31.19
C SER A 690 -9.38 27.86 -32.36
N ILE A 691 -8.53 26.83 -32.22
CA ILE A 691 -7.67 26.35 -33.31
C ILE A 691 -8.48 25.59 -34.37
N ILE A 692 -9.44 24.75 -33.96
CA ILE A 692 -10.32 24.04 -34.91
C ILE A 692 -11.23 25.02 -35.67
N LEU A 693 -11.77 26.06 -35.01
CA LEU A 693 -12.50 27.14 -35.67
C LEU A 693 -11.61 27.97 -36.61
N PHE A 694 -10.32 28.17 -36.27
CA PHE A 694 -9.37 28.90 -37.12
C PHE A 694 -9.01 28.12 -38.39
N PHE A 695 -8.79 26.80 -38.30
CA PHE A 695 -8.56 25.96 -39.48
C PHE A 695 -9.82 25.78 -40.34
N TYR A 696 -11.01 25.70 -39.73
CA TYR A 696 -12.27 25.65 -40.47
C TYR A 696 -12.57 26.99 -41.18
N TYR A 697 -12.20 28.12 -40.58
CA TYR A 697 -12.35 29.45 -41.19
C TYR A 697 -11.36 29.68 -42.34
N ILE A 698 -10.13 29.15 -42.26
CA ILE A 698 -9.14 29.22 -43.35
C ILE A 698 -9.53 28.33 -44.54
N PHE A 699 -10.08 27.13 -44.29
CA PHE A 699 -10.52 26.23 -45.37
C PHE A 699 -11.74 26.78 -46.13
N ILE A 700 -12.70 27.40 -45.43
CA ILE A 700 -13.88 28.00 -46.07
C ILE A 700 -13.53 29.29 -46.84
N ARG A 701 -12.48 30.04 -46.44
CA ARG A 701 -12.05 31.22 -47.18
C ARG A 701 -11.19 30.93 -48.42
N ASN A 702 -10.45 29.83 -48.44
CA ASN A 702 -9.62 29.46 -49.60
C ASN A 702 -10.43 29.04 -50.84
N ASP A 703 -11.69 28.63 -50.67
CA ASP A 703 -12.58 28.34 -51.80
C ASP A 703 -13.37 29.57 -52.31
N ILE A 704 -13.29 30.73 -51.63
CA ILE A 704 -14.13 31.91 -51.93
C ILE A 704 -13.35 33.13 -52.46
N ILE A 705 -12.01 33.15 -52.43
CA ILE A 705 -11.24 34.32 -52.91
C ILE A 705 -10.15 33.91 -53.91
N LYS A 706 -10.58 33.58 -55.14
CA LYS A 706 -9.80 33.91 -56.34
C LYS A 706 -9.95 35.41 -56.60
N GLY A 707 -9.05 36.22 -56.03
CA GLY A 707 -8.87 37.61 -56.45
C GLY A 707 -8.56 38.60 -55.33
N LYS A 708 -7.32 39.11 -55.38
CA LYS A 708 -6.78 40.36 -54.81
C LYS A 708 -6.27 40.39 -53.36
N GLU A 709 -4.98 40.73 -53.32
CA GLU A 709 -4.15 41.46 -52.35
C GLU A 709 -4.02 40.96 -50.88
N LEU A 710 -2.78 40.57 -50.56
CA LEU A 710 -2.25 40.32 -49.22
C LEU A 710 -2.31 41.61 -48.37
N LEU A 711 -2.92 41.52 -47.18
CA LEU A 711 -2.69 42.46 -46.09
C LEU A 711 -1.92 41.73 -44.97
N ILE A 712 -0.70 42.19 -44.69
CA ILE A 712 0.14 41.70 -43.59
C ILE A 712 -0.33 42.40 -42.31
N ILE A 713 -0.76 41.64 -41.31
CA ILE A 713 -0.97 42.14 -39.94
C ILE A 713 0.05 41.46 -39.03
N LYS A 714 0.88 42.29 -38.39
CA LYS A 714 1.84 41.97 -37.34
C LYS A 714 1.08 41.93 -36.01
N ILE A 715 1.29 40.93 -35.16
CA ILE A 715 0.68 40.85 -33.82
C ILE A 715 1.82 40.78 -32.79
N GLU A 716 1.80 41.71 -31.84
CA GLU A 716 2.56 41.71 -30.56
C GLU A 716 1.97 40.73 -29.56
#